data_AF-A0AB38W8S1-F1
#
_entry.id   AF-A0AB38W8S1-F1
#
_cell.length_a   1.000
_cell.length_b   1.000
_cell.length_c   1.000
_cell.angle_alpha   90.00
_cell.angle_beta   90.00
_cell.angle_gamma   90.00
#
_symmetry.space_group_name_H-M   'P 1'
#
loop_
_entity.id
_entity.type
_entity.pdbx_description
1 polymer ?
#
loop_
_entity_poly.entity_id
_entity_poly.type
_entity_poly.pdbx_seq_one_letter_code
_entity_poly.pdbx_strand_id
1 'polypeptide(L)'
;MRAAHLHPSYELVDWKRVGQNKLVALVRSALVRVKFQDSSSQQGTESNGQDQNALSFDTTKSQQALQQAGDQSGTSSNSTQEDFASYILIFKAAPKATWVFERKIKLALPYVKQESQGSDDQGSNGKGSLYTTLKDLLVEQPVTPYTPNAGLARVNGVAQDKVHGLEQTTQWNQQASQKNLTNNPALKAVTGFKLDNGRAYRKLNEAWPVYEPLDSTKDGKGKDKDGWTTSGASEAKGDAPLVSSTGSQMAAVTDSQQSGHNSGLVSLAQRSTTVAVQKSDSSGFQGQGTTDNKFQKYLNTAQALHQMGVIVPSLETWPGKPSTGIATRAGGGVSVQAATRQSSSTNEDLPNVITQLYHTSTSQLAYLNGQIVVMGSNAVPSLWYWVVDERTTSGSATWWAKTHLNFGTEVQKSFVENQLGFKDDSNSDSKNSNLKAQDLTQPAYLITGLDVVQDHLVFAAFKAGAVGYDMTTDSNASTKDQALAWSTTAGLDSAGGYNNLVENTAGLNGPINDLFTLLDTFAYVTPVSGMKGGSQNNEEVQTKYPVKDDSKASAKIASLINASPLNSYGDDGVTVFDALGLNFNFKLDEARLPSRTDQLLVYGIVNESELKSARENAQSTSDDNSNTKVKWTKPPRTTSPCRITTVPISPKRVTEEERSSGNN
;
A
#
# COMPACT_ATOMS: atom_id res chain seq x y z
N MET A 1 -29.56 -6.34 3.84
CA MET A 1 -29.04 -7.50 4.60
C MET A 1 -30.13 -8.52 4.91
N ARG A 2 -31.14 -8.17 5.72
CA ARG A 2 -32.29 -9.06 6.02
C ARG A 2 -32.98 -9.62 4.77
N ALA A 3 -33.22 -8.77 3.76
CA ALA A 3 -33.83 -9.19 2.49
C ALA A 3 -33.01 -10.21 1.69
N ALA A 4 -31.69 -10.26 1.90
CA ALA A 4 -30.78 -11.21 1.24
C ALA A 4 -30.42 -12.41 2.14
N HIS A 5 -31.09 -12.54 3.30
CA HIS A 5 -30.87 -13.60 4.28
C HIS A 5 -29.39 -13.75 4.69
N LEU A 6 -28.72 -12.62 4.94
CA LEU A 6 -27.33 -12.57 5.40
C LEU A 6 -27.24 -12.34 6.91
N HIS A 7 -26.16 -12.82 7.51
CA HIS A 7 -25.82 -12.61 8.92
C HIS A 7 -25.80 -11.10 9.28
N PRO A 8 -26.19 -10.70 10.50
CA PRO A 8 -26.21 -9.28 10.92
C PRO A 8 -24.85 -8.57 10.88
N SER A 9 -23.74 -9.31 10.92
CA SER A 9 -22.39 -8.75 10.84
C SER A 9 -22.03 -8.16 9.47
N TYR A 10 -22.86 -8.40 8.45
CA TYR A 10 -22.62 -7.84 7.15
C TYR A 10 -23.08 -6.38 7.06
N GLU A 11 -22.27 -5.53 6.42
CA GLU A 11 -22.55 -4.14 6.11
C GLU A 11 -22.72 -3.90 4.60
N LEU A 12 -23.49 -2.88 4.23
CA LEU A 12 -23.60 -2.39 2.86
C LEU A 12 -22.47 -1.40 2.59
N VAL A 13 -21.70 -1.63 1.53
CA VAL A 13 -20.49 -0.83 1.22
C VAL A 13 -20.72 0.09 0.03
N ASP A 14 -21.33 -0.42 -1.04
CA ASP A 14 -21.67 0.36 -2.24
C ASP A 14 -22.96 -0.20 -2.88
N TRP A 15 -23.65 0.61 -3.66
CA TRP A 15 -24.82 0.19 -4.42
C TRP A 15 -25.03 1.07 -5.66
N LYS A 16 -25.51 0.45 -6.74
CA LYS A 16 -25.83 1.11 -8.00
C LYS A 16 -27.20 0.69 -8.48
N ARG A 17 -28.03 1.68 -8.84
CA ARG A 17 -29.26 1.43 -9.58
C ARG A 17 -28.93 1.29 -11.06
N VAL A 18 -29.32 0.17 -11.67
CA VAL A 18 -29.02 -0.17 -13.06
C VAL A 18 -30.29 -0.11 -13.88
N GLY A 19 -30.39 0.88 -14.75
CA GLY A 19 -31.64 1.19 -15.45
C GLY A 19 -32.81 1.43 -14.47
N GLN A 20 -34.02 1.09 -14.89
CA GLN A 20 -35.21 1.31 -14.04
C GLN A 20 -35.50 0.16 -13.07
N ASN A 21 -35.13 -1.08 -13.45
CA ASN A 21 -35.67 -2.30 -12.87
C ASN A 21 -34.67 -3.12 -12.04
N LYS A 22 -33.41 -2.70 -11.93
CA LYS A 22 -32.36 -3.46 -11.23
C LYS A 22 -31.62 -2.59 -10.21
N LEU A 23 -31.30 -3.19 -9.08
CA LEU A 23 -30.43 -2.63 -8.05
C LEU A 23 -29.35 -3.66 -7.72
N VAL A 24 -28.10 -3.22 -7.79
CA VAL A 24 -26.91 -4.03 -7.48
C VAL A 24 -26.29 -3.45 -6.21
N ALA A 25 -26.03 -4.29 -5.21
CA ALA A 25 -25.45 -3.87 -3.94
C ALA A 25 -24.24 -4.74 -3.58
N LEU A 26 -23.21 -4.14 -2.97
CA LEU A 26 -22.01 -4.82 -2.48
C LEU A 26 -22.01 -4.83 -0.96
N VAL A 27 -21.75 -6.01 -0.40
CA VAL A 27 -21.77 -6.21 1.05
C VAL A 27 -20.56 -7.01 1.51
N ARG A 28 -20.05 -6.71 2.70
CA ARG A 28 -18.93 -7.44 3.35
C ARG A 28 -19.20 -7.62 4.83
N SER A 29 -18.41 -8.45 5.51
CA SER A 29 -18.58 -8.77 6.94
C SER A 29 -17.26 -8.65 7.69
N ALA A 30 -17.27 -7.99 8.84
CA ALA A 30 -16.11 -7.87 9.74
C ALA A 30 -15.69 -9.21 10.39
N LEU A 31 -16.50 -10.26 10.23
CA LEU A 31 -16.19 -11.62 10.68
C LEU A 31 -15.35 -12.42 9.69
N VAL A 32 -15.14 -11.92 8.47
CA VAL A 32 -14.32 -12.64 7.47
C VAL A 32 -12.90 -12.85 8.00
N ARG A 33 -12.36 -14.05 7.77
CA ARG A 33 -10.96 -14.38 8.05
C ARG A 33 -10.38 -15.11 6.85
N VAL A 34 -9.18 -14.72 6.47
CA VAL A 34 -8.43 -15.27 5.34
C VAL A 34 -7.08 -15.75 5.85
N LYS A 35 -6.57 -16.82 5.27
CA LYS A 35 -5.21 -17.32 5.53
C LYS A 35 -4.46 -17.55 4.23
N PHE A 36 -3.14 -17.37 4.29
CA PHE A 36 -2.21 -17.74 3.23
C PHE A 36 -1.38 -18.94 3.71
N GLN A 37 -1.36 -20.03 2.94
CA GLN A 37 -0.58 -21.21 3.29
C GLN A 37 0.86 -21.03 2.79
N ASP A 38 1.77 -20.56 3.66
CA ASP A 38 3.16 -20.23 3.34
C ASP A 38 4.14 -21.42 3.43
N SER A 39 3.68 -22.55 3.95
CA SER A 39 4.44 -23.78 4.15
C SER A 39 3.67 -25.00 3.65
N SER A 40 4.33 -25.88 2.93
CA SER A 40 3.79 -27.21 2.59
C SER A 40 4.15 -28.14 3.74
N SER A 41 3.30 -28.26 4.76
CA SER A 41 3.39 -29.44 5.61
C SER A 41 3.14 -30.66 4.72
N GLN A 42 4.13 -31.56 4.59
CA GLN A 42 3.91 -32.91 4.07
C GLN A 42 2.83 -33.54 4.95
N GLN A 43 1.58 -33.49 4.49
CA GLN A 43 0.49 -34.18 5.15
C GLN A 43 -0.23 -35.04 4.12
N GLY A 44 0.10 -36.33 4.19
CA GLY A 44 -0.76 -37.40 3.72
C GLY A 44 -0.54 -37.84 2.28
N THR A 45 -0.22 -39.12 2.16
CA THR A 45 -0.33 -39.97 0.97
C THR A 45 -1.76 -40.03 0.43
N GLU A 46 -2.26 -38.94 -0.13
CA GLU A 46 -3.40 -38.94 -1.04
C GLU A 46 -3.09 -38.07 -2.25
N SER A 47 -3.22 -38.66 -3.43
CA SER A 47 -2.74 -38.23 -4.74
C SER A 47 -3.44 -36.98 -5.33
N ASN A 48 -3.88 -36.01 -4.51
CA ASN A 48 -4.74 -34.88 -4.94
C ASN A 48 -4.20 -33.47 -4.59
N GLY A 49 -2.92 -33.32 -4.25
CA GLY A 49 -2.38 -32.12 -3.59
C GLY A 49 -1.68 -31.05 -4.44
N GLN A 50 -1.73 -31.08 -5.79
CA GLN A 50 -0.94 -30.15 -6.62
C GLN A 50 -1.71 -28.91 -7.13
N ASP A 51 -3.05 -28.85 -7.06
CA ASP A 51 -3.84 -27.73 -7.61
C ASP A 51 -4.62 -26.94 -6.54
N GLN A 52 -4.10 -26.91 -5.31
CA GLN A 52 -4.72 -26.18 -4.22
C GLN A 52 -4.37 -24.70 -4.26
N ASN A 53 -5.36 -23.84 -3.99
CA ASN A 53 -5.14 -22.42 -3.81
C ASN A 53 -4.48 -22.17 -2.45
N ALA A 54 -3.34 -21.48 -2.42
CA ALA A 54 -2.67 -21.12 -1.18
C ALA A 54 -3.49 -20.10 -0.35
N LEU A 55 -4.43 -19.39 -0.97
CA LEU A 55 -5.39 -18.52 -0.29
C LEU A 55 -6.70 -19.25 0.01
N SER A 56 -7.14 -19.19 1.27
CA SER A 56 -8.42 -19.76 1.69
C SER A 56 -9.08 -18.95 2.80
N PHE A 57 -10.40 -19.05 2.91
CA PHE A 57 -11.13 -18.52 4.06
C PHE A 57 -10.90 -19.41 5.29
N ASP A 58 -10.58 -18.80 6.42
CA ASP A 58 -10.40 -19.49 7.70
C ASP A 58 -11.72 -19.50 8.48
N THR A 59 -12.60 -20.43 8.13
CA THR A 59 -13.92 -20.59 8.76
C THR A 59 -13.81 -20.80 10.27
N THR A 60 -12.77 -21.50 10.74
CA THR A 60 -12.51 -21.70 12.16
C THR A 60 -12.23 -20.38 12.87
N LYS A 61 -11.36 -19.53 12.32
CA LYS A 61 -11.07 -18.20 12.88
C LYS A 61 -12.28 -17.27 12.80
N SER A 62 -13.08 -17.34 11.73
CA SER A 62 -14.32 -16.55 11.63
C SER A 62 -15.32 -16.94 12.73
N GLN A 63 -15.47 -18.24 13.01
CA GLN A 63 -16.31 -18.72 14.11
C GLN A 63 -15.76 -18.35 15.49
N GLN A 64 -14.43 -18.40 15.69
CA GLN A 64 -13.81 -17.90 16.92
C GLN A 64 -14.11 -16.41 17.14
N ALA A 65 -14.03 -15.59 16.08
CA ALA A 65 -14.36 -14.17 16.15
C ALA A 65 -15.84 -13.92 16.48
N LEU A 66 -16.76 -14.71 15.91
CA LEU A 66 -18.19 -14.65 16.23
C LEU A 66 -18.44 -15.00 17.71
N GLN A 67 -17.81 -16.07 18.22
CA GLN A 67 -17.92 -16.47 19.62
C GLN A 67 -17.38 -15.41 20.58
N GLN A 68 -16.23 -14.82 20.26
CA GLN A 68 -15.62 -13.73 21.04
C GLN A 68 -16.48 -12.47 21.04
N ALA A 69 -17.24 -12.22 19.98
CA ALA A 69 -18.17 -11.10 19.91
C ALA A 69 -19.38 -11.25 20.85
N GLY A 70 -19.57 -12.41 21.50
CA GLY A 70 -20.64 -12.63 22.49
C GLY A 70 -22.01 -12.94 21.89
N ASP A 71 -22.06 -13.29 20.60
CA ASP A 71 -23.30 -13.71 19.93
C ASP A 71 -23.61 -15.17 20.30
N GLN A 72 -24.14 -15.37 21.52
CA GLN A 72 -24.60 -16.67 22.04
C GLN A 72 -26.10 -16.91 21.77
N SER A 73 -26.67 -16.39 20.68
CA SER A 73 -28.02 -16.81 20.29
C SER A 73 -27.97 -18.17 19.58
N GLY A 74 -27.98 -19.24 20.37
CA GLY A 74 -28.32 -20.59 19.92
C GLY A 74 -27.13 -21.53 19.75
N THR A 75 -26.75 -22.20 20.84
CA THR A 75 -26.25 -23.58 20.76
C THR A 75 -27.30 -24.46 20.09
N SER A 76 -27.30 -24.49 18.77
CA SER A 76 -27.70 -25.67 18.02
C SER A 76 -26.42 -26.21 17.40
N SER A 77 -26.15 -27.48 17.64
CA SER A 77 -25.02 -28.26 17.13
C SER A 77 -24.96 -28.38 15.60
N ASN A 78 -25.68 -27.51 14.86
CA ASN A 78 -25.88 -27.52 13.41
C ASN A 78 -25.76 -26.12 12.76
N SER A 79 -25.12 -25.12 13.39
CA SER A 79 -24.84 -23.85 12.69
C SER A 79 -23.88 -24.10 11.53
N THR A 80 -24.32 -23.96 10.29
CA THR A 80 -23.49 -24.10 9.09
C THR A 80 -22.27 -23.18 9.21
N GLN A 81 -21.06 -23.74 9.14
CA GLN A 81 -19.83 -22.95 9.13
C GLN A 81 -19.84 -22.03 7.90
N GLU A 82 -20.06 -20.74 8.14
CA GLU A 82 -20.00 -19.70 7.11
C GLU A 82 -18.60 -19.07 7.09
N ASP A 83 -18.09 -18.75 5.90
CA ASP A 83 -16.80 -18.08 5.71
C ASP A 83 -16.87 -16.55 5.78
N PHE A 84 -18.09 -16.00 5.80
CA PHE A 84 -18.39 -14.58 5.82
C PHE A 84 -17.80 -13.80 4.63
N ALA A 85 -17.61 -14.48 3.49
CA ALA A 85 -17.15 -13.84 2.26
C ALA A 85 -18.07 -12.67 1.84
N SER A 86 -17.51 -11.70 1.13
CA SER A 86 -18.27 -10.59 0.54
C SER A 86 -19.17 -11.08 -0.59
N TYR A 87 -20.29 -10.38 -0.80
CA TYR A 87 -21.28 -10.72 -1.83
C TYR A 87 -21.69 -9.50 -2.64
N ILE A 88 -21.95 -9.73 -3.93
CA ILE A 88 -22.78 -8.85 -4.74
C ILE A 88 -24.22 -9.36 -4.65
N LEU A 89 -25.16 -8.47 -4.38
CA LEU A 89 -26.59 -8.75 -4.27
C LEU A 89 -27.32 -8.13 -5.46
N ILE A 90 -28.17 -8.91 -6.10
CA ILE A 90 -29.02 -8.46 -7.21
C ILE A 90 -30.46 -8.40 -6.74
N PHE A 91 -31.09 -7.26 -6.96
CA PHE A 91 -32.50 -7.03 -6.66
C PHE A 91 -33.24 -6.58 -7.92
N LYS A 92 -34.48 -7.06 -8.08
CA LYS A 92 -35.42 -6.56 -9.07
C LYS A 92 -36.38 -5.55 -8.46
N ALA A 93 -36.78 -4.56 -9.24
CA ALA A 93 -37.84 -3.64 -8.85
C ALA A 93 -39.18 -4.39 -8.73
N ALA A 94 -39.98 -3.96 -7.77
CA ALA A 94 -41.34 -4.40 -7.55
C ALA A 94 -42.26 -3.17 -7.33
N PRO A 95 -43.59 -3.32 -7.47
CA PRO A 95 -44.54 -2.20 -7.32
C PRO A 95 -44.36 -1.44 -6.00
N LYS A 96 -44.83 -0.19 -5.97
CA LYS A 96 -44.73 0.70 -4.80
C LYS A 96 -43.27 1.03 -4.41
N ALA A 97 -42.39 1.13 -5.41
CA ALA A 97 -40.96 1.42 -5.23
C ALA A 97 -40.28 0.45 -4.24
N THR A 98 -40.63 -0.84 -4.33
CA THR A 98 -40.04 -1.90 -3.50
C THR A 98 -39.02 -2.70 -4.29
N TRP A 99 -38.18 -3.46 -3.58
CA TRP A 99 -37.13 -4.29 -4.17
C TRP A 99 -37.28 -5.73 -3.69
N VAL A 100 -37.20 -6.68 -4.61
CA VAL A 100 -37.23 -8.12 -4.31
C VAL A 100 -35.85 -8.70 -4.58
N PHE A 101 -35.30 -9.40 -3.59
CA PHE A 101 -34.02 -10.09 -3.72
C PHE A 101 -34.11 -11.19 -4.79
N GLU A 102 -33.14 -11.25 -5.70
CA GLU A 102 -33.08 -12.27 -6.74
C GLU A 102 -31.98 -13.29 -6.47
N ARG A 103 -30.75 -12.83 -6.25
CA ARG A 103 -29.59 -13.70 -6.05
C ARG A 103 -28.43 -12.96 -5.39
N LYS A 104 -27.46 -13.73 -4.91
CA LYS A 104 -26.16 -13.26 -4.45
C LYS A 104 -25.02 -13.95 -5.20
N ILE A 105 -23.93 -13.23 -5.44
CA ILE A 105 -22.71 -13.71 -6.13
C ILE A 105 -21.56 -13.56 -5.15
N LYS A 106 -20.91 -14.66 -4.81
CA LYS A 106 -19.79 -14.67 -3.87
C LYS A 106 -18.53 -14.11 -4.51
N LEU A 107 -17.83 -13.23 -3.79
CA LEU A 107 -16.51 -12.74 -4.18
C LEU A 107 -15.44 -13.69 -3.62
N ALA A 108 -15.02 -14.67 -4.42
CA ALA A 108 -14.01 -15.64 -4.04
C ALA A 108 -12.60 -15.02 -4.06
N LEU A 109 -11.70 -15.60 -3.27
CA LEU A 109 -10.29 -15.21 -3.23
C LEU A 109 -9.62 -15.39 -4.60
N PRO A 110 -8.61 -14.57 -4.96
CA PRO A 110 -7.82 -14.82 -6.16
C PRO A 110 -7.10 -16.17 -6.07
N TYR A 111 -6.85 -16.77 -7.22
CA TYR A 111 -6.10 -18.03 -7.30
C TYR A 111 -4.60 -17.78 -7.27
N VAL A 112 -3.89 -18.52 -6.42
CA VAL A 112 -2.44 -18.67 -6.43
C VAL A 112 -2.13 -20.12 -6.04
N LYS A 113 -1.50 -20.85 -6.94
CA LYS A 113 -1.16 -22.26 -6.70
C LYS A 113 -0.18 -22.36 -5.53
N GLN A 114 -0.46 -23.27 -4.60
CA GLN A 114 0.46 -23.61 -3.53
C GLN A 114 1.61 -24.47 -4.10
N GLU A 115 2.85 -24.05 -3.86
CA GLU A 115 4.04 -24.81 -4.30
C GLU A 115 4.64 -25.60 -3.13
N SER A 116 5.10 -26.82 -3.42
CA SER A 116 5.75 -27.72 -2.46
C SER A 116 7.16 -27.23 -2.10
N GLN A 117 7.50 -27.23 -0.81
CA GLN A 117 8.86 -26.96 -0.35
C GLN A 117 9.83 -28.04 -0.85
N GLY A 118 10.88 -27.63 -1.54
CA GLY A 118 11.98 -28.52 -1.91
C GLY A 118 11.75 -29.36 -3.16
N SER A 119 10.71 -29.09 -3.96
CA SER A 119 10.84 -29.40 -5.37
C SER A 119 11.84 -28.41 -5.94
N ASP A 120 13.03 -28.90 -6.26
CA ASP A 120 13.92 -28.32 -7.26
C ASP A 120 13.26 -28.26 -8.66
N ASP A 121 11.92 -28.37 -8.75
CA ASP A 121 11.14 -27.53 -9.65
C ASP A 121 11.34 -26.07 -9.24
N GLN A 122 12.55 -25.55 -9.48
CA GLN A 122 12.64 -24.29 -10.19
C GLN A 122 11.52 -24.33 -11.22
N GLY A 123 10.53 -23.42 -11.19
CA GLY A 123 9.36 -23.52 -12.06
C GLY A 123 9.79 -24.08 -13.41
N SER A 124 9.38 -25.31 -13.73
CA SER A 124 10.17 -26.33 -14.46
C SER A 124 10.50 -26.02 -15.93
N ASN A 125 10.47 -24.73 -16.29
CA ASN A 125 10.84 -24.13 -17.56
C ASN A 125 11.30 -22.64 -17.42
N GLY A 126 11.80 -22.18 -16.27
CA GLY A 126 12.19 -20.76 -16.09
C GLY A 126 11.00 -19.78 -16.03
N LYS A 127 9.86 -20.22 -15.47
CA LYS A 127 8.64 -19.41 -15.33
C LYS A 127 8.57 -18.79 -13.92
N GLY A 128 8.29 -17.48 -13.82
CA GLY A 128 8.12 -16.78 -12.54
C GLY A 128 6.95 -17.30 -11.69
N SER A 129 7.03 -17.11 -10.37
CA SER A 129 6.07 -17.60 -9.36
C SER A 129 5.53 -16.47 -8.48
N LEU A 130 4.23 -16.18 -8.60
CA LEU A 130 3.54 -15.27 -7.68
C LEU A 130 3.55 -15.80 -6.24
N TYR A 131 3.43 -17.11 -6.05
CA TYR A 131 3.43 -17.72 -4.72
C TYR A 131 4.74 -17.42 -3.98
N THR A 132 5.88 -17.55 -4.67
CA THR A 132 7.20 -17.21 -4.12
C THR A 132 7.28 -15.75 -3.69
N THR A 133 6.75 -14.81 -4.48
CA THR A 133 6.63 -13.40 -4.06
C THR A 133 5.78 -13.23 -2.80
N LEU A 134 4.61 -13.85 -2.72
CA LEU A 134 3.68 -13.68 -1.60
C LEU A 134 4.23 -14.17 -0.26
N LYS A 135 5.17 -15.13 -0.26
CA LYS A 135 5.83 -15.64 0.97
C LYS A 135 6.69 -14.59 1.68
N ASP A 136 7.31 -13.71 0.90
CA ASP A 136 8.21 -12.67 1.41
C ASP A 136 7.66 -11.26 1.24
N LEU A 137 6.45 -11.13 0.70
CA LEU A 137 5.78 -9.85 0.50
C LEU A 137 5.54 -9.15 1.85
N LEU A 138 6.07 -7.93 1.96
CA LEU A 138 5.76 -7.02 3.05
C LEU A 138 4.76 -5.96 2.61
N VAL A 139 3.81 -5.63 3.49
CA VAL A 139 2.84 -4.55 3.27
C VAL A 139 2.87 -3.58 4.44
N GLU A 140 3.03 -2.29 4.15
CA GLU A 140 2.98 -1.20 5.14
C GLU A 140 1.60 -1.12 5.80
N GLN A 141 1.54 -0.78 7.09
CA GLN A 141 0.28 -0.44 7.74
C GLN A 141 -0.40 0.76 7.05
N PRO A 142 -1.74 0.79 6.96
CA PRO A 142 -2.48 1.87 6.29
C PRO A 142 -2.11 3.26 6.81
N VAL A 143 -1.96 4.24 5.91
CA VAL A 143 -1.77 5.66 6.28
C VAL A 143 -3.11 6.22 6.76
N THR A 144 -3.19 6.62 8.03
CA THR A 144 -4.42 7.15 8.60
C THR A 144 -4.50 8.67 8.39
N PRO A 145 -5.68 9.28 8.52
CA PRO A 145 -5.83 10.74 8.50
C PRO A 145 -5.01 11.46 9.59
N TYR A 146 -4.50 10.74 10.59
CA TYR A 146 -3.72 11.28 11.70
C TYR A 146 -2.23 10.99 11.59
N THR A 147 -1.79 10.25 10.56
CA THR A 147 -0.36 9.97 10.33
C THR A 147 0.37 11.30 10.06
N PRO A 148 1.32 11.71 10.92
CA PRO A 148 2.09 12.92 10.67
C PRO A 148 3.15 12.69 9.59
N ASN A 149 3.64 13.77 8.96
CA ASN A 149 4.72 13.67 7.96
C ASN A 149 5.97 12.96 8.52
N ALA A 150 6.37 13.27 9.76
CA ALA A 150 7.47 12.59 10.44
C ALA A 150 7.16 11.10 10.68
N GLY A 151 5.89 10.74 10.86
CA GLY A 151 5.44 9.36 10.91
C GLY A 151 5.66 8.63 9.58
N LEU A 152 5.71 9.34 8.44
CA LEU A 152 6.06 8.78 7.14
C LEU A 152 7.57 8.80 6.84
N ALA A 153 8.36 9.66 7.49
CA ALA A 153 9.79 9.80 7.22
C ALA A 153 10.59 8.59 7.74
N ARG A 154 11.42 7.98 6.90
CA ARG A 154 12.32 6.87 7.29
C ARG A 154 13.76 7.30 7.09
N VAL A 155 14.66 6.82 7.95
CA VAL A 155 16.09 7.08 7.80
C VAL A 155 16.57 6.64 6.41
N ASN A 156 17.33 7.52 5.75
CA ASN A 156 17.88 7.24 4.43
C ASN A 156 18.67 5.93 4.41
N GLY A 157 18.53 5.21 3.29
CA GLY A 157 19.35 4.06 2.97
C GLY A 157 20.79 4.46 2.68
N VAL A 158 21.61 3.47 2.38
CA VAL A 158 23.01 3.72 2.00
C VAL A 158 23.10 4.45 0.65
N ALA A 159 24.16 5.22 0.44
CA ALA A 159 24.47 5.84 -0.84
C ALA A 159 25.00 4.82 -1.86
N GLN A 160 24.83 5.08 -3.16
CA GLN A 160 25.18 4.13 -4.23
C GLN A 160 26.69 3.84 -4.33
N ASP A 161 27.54 4.80 -4.01
CA ASP A 161 28.99 4.59 -3.94
C ASP A 161 29.38 3.50 -2.93
N LYS A 162 28.77 3.51 -1.73
CA LYS A 162 28.95 2.48 -0.71
C LYS A 162 28.42 1.12 -1.14
N VAL A 163 27.30 1.08 -1.86
CA VAL A 163 26.76 -0.18 -2.40
C VAL A 163 27.74 -0.81 -3.39
N HIS A 164 28.30 -0.02 -4.29
CA HIS A 164 29.18 -0.51 -5.35
C HIS A 164 30.67 -0.57 -4.96
N GLY A 165 31.02 -0.15 -3.73
CA GLY A 165 32.39 -0.18 -3.19
C GLY A 165 33.31 0.89 -3.77
N LEU A 166 32.78 2.06 -4.11
CA LEU A 166 33.45 3.19 -4.76
C LEU A 166 33.38 4.47 -3.90
N GLU A 167 33.55 4.35 -2.57
CA GLU A 167 33.25 5.42 -1.60
C GLU A 167 34.10 6.69 -1.74
N GLN A 168 35.26 6.61 -2.39
CA GLN A 168 36.10 7.78 -2.67
C GLN A 168 35.74 8.40 -4.02
N THR A 169 35.58 9.73 -4.07
CA THR A 169 35.27 10.46 -5.31
C THR A 169 36.25 10.17 -6.45
N THR A 170 37.55 10.05 -6.14
CA THR A 170 38.58 9.67 -7.13
C THR A 170 38.37 8.27 -7.69
N GLN A 171 37.97 7.31 -6.84
CA GLN A 171 37.64 5.94 -7.27
C GLN A 171 36.36 5.93 -8.11
N TRP A 172 35.31 6.64 -7.69
CA TRP A 172 34.08 6.79 -8.46
C TRP A 172 34.37 7.31 -9.87
N ASN A 173 35.09 8.43 -9.97
CA ASN A 173 35.41 9.06 -11.26
C ASN A 173 36.24 8.17 -12.18
N GLN A 174 37.07 7.26 -11.63
CA GLN A 174 37.93 6.37 -12.42
C GLN A 174 37.30 5.00 -12.73
N GLN A 175 36.43 4.49 -11.87
CA GLN A 175 35.97 3.10 -11.89
C GLN A 175 34.47 2.94 -12.09
N ALA A 176 33.65 4.00 -11.99
CA ALA A 176 32.20 3.91 -12.18
C ALA A 176 31.82 3.32 -13.56
N SER A 177 32.57 3.65 -14.61
CA SER A 177 32.34 3.08 -15.95
C SER A 177 32.53 1.56 -15.98
N GLN A 178 33.53 1.02 -15.25
CA GLN A 178 33.74 -0.43 -15.11
C GLN A 178 32.63 -1.14 -14.31
N LYS A 179 31.80 -0.37 -13.59
CA LYS A 179 30.63 -0.83 -12.84
C LYS A 179 29.32 -0.55 -13.58
N ASN A 180 29.34 -0.17 -14.86
CA ASN A 180 28.16 0.23 -15.65
C ASN A 180 27.41 1.44 -15.05
N LEU A 181 28.18 2.39 -14.51
CA LEU A 181 27.72 3.68 -13.97
C LEU A 181 28.45 4.83 -14.70
N THR A 182 28.73 4.66 -15.99
CA THR A 182 29.42 5.65 -16.83
C THR A 182 28.71 7.01 -16.77
N ASN A 183 29.49 8.08 -16.57
CA ASN A 183 29.00 9.47 -16.48
C ASN A 183 27.94 9.76 -15.41
N ASN A 184 27.70 8.85 -14.46
CA ASN A 184 26.76 9.12 -13.36
C ASN A 184 27.35 10.16 -12.41
N PRO A 185 26.73 11.36 -12.26
CA PRO A 185 27.31 12.46 -11.51
C PRO A 185 27.09 12.34 -9.99
N ALA A 186 26.34 11.34 -9.52
CA ALA A 186 25.65 11.40 -8.23
C ALA A 186 26.12 10.33 -7.25
N LEU A 187 27.42 10.28 -6.92
CA LEU A 187 27.96 9.20 -6.07
C LEU A 187 27.21 9.00 -4.74
N LYS A 188 26.65 10.08 -4.16
CA LYS A 188 25.94 10.07 -2.87
C LYS A 188 24.44 9.84 -2.97
N ALA A 189 23.89 9.65 -4.17
CA ALA A 189 22.47 9.37 -4.37
C ALA A 189 22.01 8.17 -3.52
N VAL A 190 20.97 8.41 -2.73
CA VAL A 190 20.42 7.45 -1.76
C VAL A 190 19.75 6.28 -2.47
N THR A 191 20.03 5.06 -2.01
CA THR A 191 19.54 3.82 -2.63
C THR A 191 18.22 3.30 -2.07
N GLY A 192 17.65 3.98 -1.06
CA GLY A 192 16.33 3.69 -0.51
C GLY A 192 16.17 4.15 0.94
N PHE A 193 15.54 3.35 1.79
CA PHE A 193 15.27 3.70 3.19
C PHE A 193 15.34 2.49 4.12
N LYS A 194 15.75 2.73 5.38
CA LYS A 194 15.90 1.68 6.40
C LYS A 194 14.55 1.15 6.88
N LEU A 195 14.51 -0.14 7.20
CA LEU A 195 13.32 -0.90 7.62
C LEU A 195 13.41 -1.42 9.06
N ASP A 196 14.43 -1.01 9.81
CA ASP A 196 14.67 -1.36 11.21
C ASP A 196 13.75 -0.59 12.18
N ASN A 197 13.38 0.65 11.83
CA ASN A 197 12.47 1.51 12.58
C ASN A 197 11.26 1.95 11.73
N GLY A 198 10.38 2.72 12.35
CA GLY A 198 9.23 3.34 11.70
C GLY A 198 7.98 2.47 11.65
N ARG A 199 7.00 2.91 10.85
CA ARG A 199 5.69 2.26 10.71
C ARG A 199 5.84 0.79 10.29
N ALA A 200 4.93 -0.04 10.76
CA ALA A 200 4.97 -1.48 10.59
C ALA A 200 4.89 -1.91 9.12
N TYR A 201 5.81 -2.78 8.71
CA TYR A 201 5.72 -3.61 7.52
C TYR A 201 5.49 -5.06 7.95
N ARG A 202 4.48 -5.72 7.39
CA ARG A 202 4.04 -7.05 7.84
C ARG A 202 3.83 -8.00 6.68
N LYS A 203 4.12 -9.28 6.90
CA LYS A 203 3.79 -10.36 5.97
C LYS A 203 2.29 -10.65 5.97
N LEU A 204 1.81 -11.39 4.95
CA LEU A 204 0.38 -11.69 4.75
C LEU A 204 -0.32 -12.33 5.96
N ASN A 205 0.34 -13.25 6.67
CA ASN A 205 -0.20 -13.93 7.85
C ASN A 205 0.06 -13.17 9.17
N GLU A 206 0.82 -12.09 9.14
CA GLU A 206 1.07 -11.24 10.31
C GLU A 206 -0.02 -10.18 10.45
N ALA A 207 -0.05 -9.47 11.57
CA ALA A 207 -1.02 -8.41 11.84
C ALA A 207 -0.33 -7.04 11.97
N TRP A 208 -0.98 -6.00 11.44
CA TRP A 208 -0.59 -4.62 11.72
C TRP A 208 -0.96 -4.23 13.16
N PRO A 209 -0.18 -3.36 13.80
CA PRO A 209 -0.59 -2.74 15.06
C PRO A 209 -1.66 -1.67 14.83
N VAL A 210 -2.46 -1.39 15.87
CA VAL A 210 -3.33 -0.18 15.94
C VAL A 210 -2.54 1.10 16.23
N TYR A 211 -1.26 0.96 16.56
CA TYR A 211 -0.38 2.07 16.88
C TYR A 211 0.46 2.47 15.67
N GLU A 212 0.78 3.76 15.55
CA GLU A 212 1.75 4.26 14.58
C GLU A 212 2.69 5.28 15.22
N PRO A 213 3.97 5.34 14.83
CA PRO A 213 4.92 6.27 15.41
C PRO A 213 4.63 7.72 14.98
N LEU A 214 4.92 8.67 15.86
CA LEU A 214 4.92 10.11 15.55
C LEU A 214 6.10 10.50 14.67
N ASP A 215 7.25 9.83 14.83
CA ASP A 215 8.48 10.02 14.07
C ASP A 215 9.10 8.66 13.73
N SER A 216 8.98 8.24 12.47
CA SER A 216 9.46 6.95 11.99
C SER A 216 10.99 6.87 11.83
N THR A 217 11.69 7.99 12.02
CA THR A 217 13.16 8.00 12.06
C THR A 217 13.71 7.58 13.43
N LYS A 218 12.84 7.55 14.46
CA LYS A 218 13.22 7.28 15.85
C LYS A 218 12.48 6.11 16.47
N ASP A 219 11.15 6.07 16.30
CA ASP A 219 10.27 5.12 16.94
C ASP A 219 9.73 4.08 15.95
N GLY A 220 9.06 3.06 16.49
CA GLY A 220 8.56 1.93 15.70
C GLY A 220 9.61 0.85 15.46
N LYS A 221 9.21 -0.18 14.71
CA LYS A 221 10.02 -1.38 14.45
C LYS A 221 10.03 -1.82 12.99
N GLY A 222 9.50 -1.01 12.08
CA GLY A 222 9.51 -1.29 10.65
C GLY A 222 9.04 -2.72 10.34
N LYS A 223 9.90 -3.52 9.70
CA LYS A 223 9.64 -4.93 9.38
C LYS A 223 9.90 -5.92 10.53
N ASP A 224 10.54 -5.50 11.62
CA ASP A 224 10.90 -6.35 12.76
C ASP A 224 9.69 -6.65 13.66
N LYS A 225 8.92 -7.66 13.26
CA LYS A 225 7.79 -8.17 14.04
C LYS A 225 8.22 -8.71 15.41
N ASP A 226 9.38 -9.34 15.50
CA ASP A 226 9.80 -10.02 16.73
C ASP A 226 10.21 -8.99 17.79
N GLY A 227 10.94 -7.95 17.40
CA GLY A 227 11.23 -6.79 18.25
C GLY A 227 9.96 -6.06 18.69
N TRP A 228 8.96 -5.93 17.79
CA TRP A 228 7.65 -5.38 18.14
C TRP A 228 6.93 -6.24 19.19
N THR A 229 6.86 -7.55 18.99
CA THR A 229 6.15 -8.47 19.89
C THR A 229 6.83 -8.57 21.25
N THR A 230 8.16 -8.54 21.28
CA THR A 230 8.95 -8.69 22.50
C THR A 230 8.92 -7.43 23.38
N SER A 231 8.91 -6.23 22.78
CA SER A 231 9.02 -4.97 23.53
C SER A 231 8.24 -3.79 22.96
N GLY A 232 8.18 -3.63 21.63
CA GLY A 232 7.54 -2.46 21.02
C GLY A 232 6.05 -2.32 21.34
N ALA A 233 5.32 -3.43 21.42
CA ALA A 233 3.88 -3.43 21.69
C ALA A 233 3.54 -2.94 23.10
N SER A 234 4.32 -3.33 24.11
CA SER A 234 4.10 -2.89 25.50
C SER A 234 4.48 -1.43 25.70
N GLU A 235 5.55 -0.96 25.03
CA GLU A 235 5.94 0.44 24.99
C GLU A 235 4.86 1.32 24.36
N ALA A 236 4.39 0.97 23.16
CA ALA A 236 3.35 1.72 22.46
C ALA A 236 2.03 1.74 23.22
N LYS A 237 1.66 0.64 23.89
CA LYS A 237 0.45 0.59 24.73
C LYS A 237 0.57 1.47 25.98
N GLY A 238 1.76 1.54 26.58
CA GLY A 238 2.04 2.42 27.72
C GLY A 238 1.99 3.90 27.34
N ASP A 239 2.50 4.24 26.17
CA ASP A 239 2.54 5.61 25.63
C ASP A 239 1.17 6.06 25.09
N ALA A 240 0.49 5.24 24.28
CA ALA A 240 -0.71 5.62 23.53
C ALA A 240 -1.92 4.71 23.84
N PRO A 241 -2.45 4.68 25.08
CA PRO A 241 -3.54 3.78 25.43
C PRO A 241 -4.84 4.15 24.69
N LEU A 242 -5.67 3.14 24.39
CA LEU A 242 -7.03 3.36 23.90
C LEU A 242 -7.87 4.07 24.98
N VAL A 243 -8.65 5.07 24.60
CA VAL A 243 -9.49 5.85 25.52
C VAL A 243 -10.49 4.95 26.23
N SER A 244 -10.47 4.93 27.58
CA SER A 244 -11.53 4.33 28.39
C SER A 244 -12.60 5.37 28.72
N SER A 245 -13.85 4.93 28.93
CA SER A 245 -15.03 5.78 29.16
C SER A 245 -14.98 6.72 30.38
N THR A 246 -13.87 6.73 31.13
CA THR A 246 -13.66 7.52 32.34
C THR A 246 -12.70 8.71 32.17
N GLY A 247 -12.14 8.96 30.99
CA GLY A 247 -11.30 10.14 30.76
C GLY A 247 -11.22 10.57 29.31
N SER A 248 -11.76 11.73 28.97
CA SER A 248 -11.55 12.35 27.66
C SER A 248 -10.10 12.81 27.55
N GLN A 249 -9.26 12.00 26.91
CA GLN A 249 -7.91 12.40 26.49
C GLN A 249 -7.92 12.47 24.96
N MET A 250 -8.12 13.66 24.41
CA MET A 250 -7.86 13.92 22.99
C MET A 250 -6.43 14.46 22.87
N ALA A 251 -5.58 13.77 22.11
CA ALA A 251 -4.35 14.36 21.62
C ALA A 251 -4.73 15.35 20.50
N ALA A 252 -4.66 16.64 20.77
CA ALA A 252 -4.71 17.67 19.75
C ALA A 252 -3.29 17.90 19.23
N VAL A 253 -3.07 17.64 17.94
CA VAL A 253 -1.83 18.06 17.27
C VAL A 253 -2.01 19.52 16.88
N THR A 254 -1.42 20.44 17.65
CA THR A 254 -1.32 21.86 17.28
C THR A 254 0.07 22.15 16.74
N ASP A 255 0.16 22.65 15.51
CA ASP A 255 1.41 23.20 14.95
C ASP A 255 1.69 24.55 15.64
N SER A 256 2.54 24.55 16.67
CA SER A 256 2.92 25.77 17.37
C SER A 256 3.95 26.56 16.55
N GLN A 257 3.47 27.53 15.77
CA GLN A 257 4.33 28.55 15.19
C GLN A 257 4.89 29.46 16.30
N GLN A 258 6.14 29.24 16.69
CA GLN A 258 6.86 30.22 17.52
C GLN A 258 7.47 31.28 16.59
N SER A 259 6.92 32.50 16.63
CA SER A 259 7.43 33.64 15.86
C SER A 259 8.75 34.13 16.45
N GLY A 260 9.87 33.59 15.97
CA GLY A 260 11.20 34.15 16.17
C GLY A 260 11.80 34.47 14.81
N HIS A 261 12.02 35.75 14.52
CA HIS A 261 12.80 36.16 13.35
C HIS A 261 14.22 35.62 13.49
N ASN A 262 14.64 34.68 12.63
CA ASN A 262 16.02 34.54 12.13
C ASN A 262 16.09 33.59 10.91
N SER A 263 16.77 34.09 9.88
CA SER A 263 17.21 33.53 8.59
C SER A 263 17.09 32.02 8.28
N GLY A 264 16.36 31.72 7.18
CA GLY A 264 16.83 30.92 6.04
C GLY A 264 17.11 29.41 6.21
N LEU A 265 16.19 28.59 5.69
CA LEU A 265 16.35 27.18 5.24
C LEU A 265 16.73 26.09 6.26
N VAL A 266 17.18 26.39 7.48
CA VAL A 266 17.53 25.37 8.50
C VAL A 266 16.32 24.96 9.35
N SER A 267 15.21 25.71 9.32
CA SER A 267 14.06 25.50 10.22
C SER A 267 13.07 24.41 9.77
N LEU A 268 13.25 23.79 8.60
CA LEU A 268 12.40 22.65 8.18
C LEU A 268 12.89 21.32 8.76
N ALA A 269 14.20 21.18 9.00
CA ALA A 269 14.84 19.96 9.52
C ALA A 269 14.82 19.85 11.06
N GLN A 270 14.42 20.92 11.78
CA GLN A 270 14.45 20.96 13.25
C GLN A 270 13.09 21.27 13.91
N ARG A 271 11.97 20.99 13.24
CA ARG A 271 10.66 21.06 13.91
C ARG A 271 10.55 19.93 14.94
N SER A 272 10.98 20.22 16.17
CA SER A 272 10.58 19.44 17.35
C SER A 272 9.09 19.70 17.57
N THR A 273 8.24 18.77 17.19
CA THR A 273 6.81 18.80 17.52
C THR A 273 6.67 18.68 19.02
N THR A 274 6.38 19.78 19.72
CA THR A 274 5.99 19.71 21.13
C THR A 274 4.49 19.48 21.17
N VAL A 275 4.06 18.26 21.52
CA VAL A 275 2.63 17.92 21.66
C VAL A 275 2.14 18.48 22.99
N ALA A 276 1.34 19.55 22.95
CA ALA A 276 0.63 20.04 24.13
C ALA A 276 -0.69 19.26 24.27
N VAL A 277 -0.73 18.31 25.22
CA VAL A 277 -1.98 17.65 25.60
C VAL A 277 -2.82 18.64 26.42
N GLN A 278 -3.88 19.19 25.83
CA GLN A 278 -4.89 19.93 26.61
C GLN A 278 -5.75 18.96 27.39
N LYS A 279 -5.58 18.97 28.71
CA LYS A 279 -6.47 18.30 29.65
C LYS A 279 -7.77 19.09 29.74
N SER A 280 -8.89 18.50 29.36
CA SER A 280 -10.22 19.01 29.75
C SER A 280 -10.50 18.50 31.17
N ASP A 281 -9.90 19.13 32.18
CA ASP A 281 -10.14 18.76 33.58
C ASP A 281 -11.52 19.30 34.02
N SER A 282 -12.54 18.46 33.93
CA SER A 282 -13.80 18.65 34.67
C SER A 282 -13.85 17.71 35.87
N SER A 283 -12.91 17.84 36.81
CA SER A 283 -13.09 17.54 38.24
C SER A 283 -11.77 17.75 38.98
N GLY A 284 -11.75 18.70 39.92
CA GLY A 284 -10.61 18.94 40.79
C GLY A 284 -10.34 17.74 41.70
N PHE A 285 -9.25 17.03 41.43
CA PHE A 285 -8.53 16.23 42.41
C PHE A 285 -7.04 16.46 42.23
N GLN A 286 -6.46 17.23 43.15
CA GLN A 286 -5.01 17.33 43.33
C GLN A 286 -4.52 16.03 43.96
N GLY A 287 -4.17 15.07 43.11
CA GLY A 287 -3.40 13.89 43.45
C GLY A 287 -1.97 14.05 42.94
N GLN A 288 -1.01 14.00 43.86
CA GLN A 288 0.43 14.03 43.60
C GLN A 288 0.82 12.76 42.82
N GLY A 289 0.91 12.86 41.49
CA GLY A 289 1.30 11.78 40.58
C GLY A 289 1.90 12.39 39.32
N THR A 290 3.00 11.80 38.84
CA THR A 290 3.78 12.20 37.66
C THR A 290 2.89 12.69 36.52
N THR A 291 3.24 13.80 35.87
CA THR A 291 2.68 14.18 34.57
C THR A 291 2.73 12.96 33.64
N ASP A 292 1.58 12.39 33.30
CA ASP A 292 1.47 11.23 32.40
C ASP A 292 1.99 11.65 31.01
N ASN A 293 3.25 11.35 30.72
CA ASN A 293 3.91 11.55 29.42
C ASN A 293 3.34 10.55 28.39
N LYS A 294 2.07 10.68 28.04
CA LYS A 294 1.39 9.88 27.02
C LYS A 294 1.48 10.53 25.64
N PHE A 295 1.35 9.71 24.59
CA PHE A 295 1.39 10.09 23.18
C PHE A 295 2.64 10.90 22.81
N GLN A 296 3.80 10.50 23.33
CA GLN A 296 5.09 11.12 23.02
C GLN A 296 5.84 10.42 21.89
N LYS A 297 5.53 9.14 21.64
CA LYS A 297 6.18 8.31 20.63
C LYS A 297 5.21 7.74 19.61
N TYR A 298 4.02 7.34 20.07
CA TYR A 298 3.01 6.66 19.27
C TYR A 298 1.66 7.36 19.30
N LEU A 299 0.89 7.14 18.25
CA LEU A 299 -0.53 7.43 18.15
C LEU A 299 -1.30 6.11 18.18
N ASN A 300 -2.44 6.10 18.86
CA ASN A 300 -3.43 5.03 18.71
C ASN A 300 -4.46 5.45 17.67
N THR A 301 -4.52 4.73 16.56
CA THR A 301 -5.38 5.07 15.42
C THR A 301 -6.44 4.02 15.12
N ALA A 302 -6.84 3.24 16.14
CA ALA A 302 -7.87 2.20 16.04
C ALA A 302 -9.17 2.69 15.37
N GLN A 303 -9.73 3.83 15.80
CA GLN A 303 -10.95 4.38 15.21
C GLN A 303 -10.77 4.83 13.76
N ALA A 304 -9.59 5.36 13.43
CA ALA A 304 -9.25 5.80 12.08
C ALA A 304 -9.18 4.59 11.14
N LEU A 305 -8.48 3.53 11.56
CA LEU A 305 -8.40 2.26 10.84
C LEU A 305 -9.78 1.66 10.59
N HIS A 306 -10.64 1.63 11.63
CA HIS A 306 -12.02 1.15 11.49
C HIS A 306 -12.82 1.94 10.45
N GLN A 307 -12.74 3.28 10.46
CA GLN A 307 -13.39 4.13 9.46
C GLN A 307 -12.86 3.93 8.03
N MET A 308 -11.59 3.54 7.89
CA MET A 308 -10.99 3.18 6.59
C MET A 308 -11.44 1.78 6.10
N GLY A 309 -12.22 1.05 6.89
CA GLY A 309 -12.68 -0.30 6.59
C GLY A 309 -11.69 -1.40 6.98
N VAL A 310 -10.69 -1.11 7.82
CA VAL A 310 -9.86 -2.13 8.48
C VAL A 310 -10.69 -2.75 9.61
N ILE A 311 -10.69 -4.07 9.73
CA ILE A 311 -11.41 -4.76 10.81
C ILE A 311 -10.68 -4.49 12.13
N VAL A 312 -11.34 -3.80 13.05
CA VAL A 312 -10.85 -3.51 14.41
C VAL A 312 -11.83 -4.17 15.39
N PRO A 313 -11.55 -5.40 15.86
CA PRO A 313 -12.56 -6.26 16.51
C PRO A 313 -13.32 -5.63 17.68
N SER A 314 -12.65 -4.78 18.46
CA SER A 314 -13.21 -4.08 19.63
C SER A 314 -14.20 -2.97 19.26
N LEU A 315 -14.10 -2.42 18.05
CA LEU A 315 -14.93 -1.31 17.55
C LEU A 315 -16.09 -1.78 16.67
N GLU A 316 -16.08 -3.02 16.18
CA GLU A 316 -17.16 -3.52 15.32
C GLU A 316 -18.50 -3.58 16.05
N THR A 317 -19.59 -3.18 15.37
CA THR A 317 -20.95 -3.19 15.94
C THR A 317 -21.95 -3.83 14.98
N TRP A 318 -22.81 -4.73 15.49
CA TRP A 318 -23.98 -5.23 14.77
C TRP A 318 -25.09 -5.66 15.75
N PRO A 319 -26.36 -5.76 15.31
CA PRO A 319 -27.45 -6.22 16.16
C PRO A 319 -27.16 -7.63 16.72
N GLY A 320 -27.22 -7.78 18.05
CA GLY A 320 -26.91 -9.04 18.75
C GLY A 320 -25.53 -9.08 19.41
N LYS A 321 -24.57 -8.24 18.97
CA LYS A 321 -23.27 -8.09 19.63
C LYS A 321 -23.41 -7.25 20.91
N PRO A 322 -23.09 -7.77 22.12
CA PRO A 322 -22.99 -6.94 23.32
C PRO A 322 -22.05 -5.76 23.08
N SER A 323 -22.51 -4.54 23.37
CA SER A 323 -21.72 -3.32 23.16
C SER A 323 -20.46 -3.36 24.03
N THR A 324 -19.29 -3.13 23.44
CA THR A 324 -18.01 -2.99 24.14
C THR A 324 -17.87 -1.66 24.91
N GLY A 325 -18.93 -0.87 25.03
CA GLY A 325 -18.94 0.37 25.82
C GLY A 325 -18.23 1.56 25.17
N ILE A 326 -17.79 1.44 23.92
CA ILE A 326 -17.14 2.52 23.16
C ILE A 326 -18.15 3.07 22.15
N ALA A 327 -18.75 4.21 22.46
CA ALA A 327 -19.74 4.84 21.60
C ALA A 327 -19.07 5.64 20.48
N THR A 328 -19.34 5.29 19.23
CA THR A 328 -19.14 6.17 18.08
C THR A 328 -20.29 7.18 18.02
N ARG A 329 -19.98 8.49 18.02
CA ARG A 329 -20.97 9.52 17.69
C ARG A 329 -21.29 9.43 16.20
N ALA A 330 -22.42 8.82 15.85
CA ALA A 330 -23.12 9.17 14.62
C ALA A 330 -23.88 10.48 14.86
N GLY A 331 -23.84 11.41 13.90
CA GLY A 331 -24.61 12.66 13.97
C GLY A 331 -26.11 12.36 14.11
N GLY A 332 -26.70 12.80 15.22
CA GLY A 332 -28.11 12.58 15.57
C GLY A 332 -28.23 11.97 16.96
N GLY A 333 -28.36 12.81 17.98
CA GLY A 333 -28.24 12.40 19.38
C GLY A 333 -29.32 11.43 19.86
N VAL A 334 -28.91 10.39 20.60
CA VAL A 334 -29.67 9.70 21.67
C VAL A 334 -28.67 9.09 22.68
N SER A 335 -29.13 8.98 23.93
CA SER A 335 -28.49 8.70 25.22
C SER A 335 -27.57 7.48 25.36
N VAL A 336 -26.54 7.68 26.19
CA VAL A 336 -25.49 6.74 26.61
C VAL A 336 -26.00 5.82 27.72
N GLN A 337 -25.84 4.51 27.57
CA GLN A 337 -25.91 3.57 28.69
C GLN A 337 -24.58 2.82 28.77
N ALA A 338 -23.78 3.20 29.76
CA ALA A 338 -22.45 2.66 30.00
C ALA A 338 -22.56 1.24 30.57
N ALA A 339 -21.93 0.27 29.90
CA ALA A 339 -21.69 -1.05 30.45
C ALA A 339 -20.18 -1.26 30.62
N THR A 340 -19.77 -1.52 31.86
CA THR A 340 -18.40 -1.72 32.31
C THR A 340 -17.92 -3.14 31.92
N ARG A 341 -16.98 -3.24 30.97
CA ARG A 341 -16.04 -4.37 30.92
C ARG A 341 -14.63 -3.84 30.70
N GLN A 342 -13.85 -3.83 31.78
CA GLN A 342 -12.39 -3.85 31.70
C GLN A 342 -11.97 -5.17 31.04
N SER A 343 -11.52 -5.14 29.79
CA SER A 343 -10.68 -6.23 29.29
C SER A 343 -9.24 -5.98 29.78
N SER A 344 -8.90 -6.58 30.90
CA SER A 344 -7.57 -6.48 31.53
C SER A 344 -6.49 -7.31 30.84
N SER A 345 -6.75 -7.93 29.68
CA SER A 345 -5.78 -8.82 29.02
C SER A 345 -6.09 -9.04 27.54
N THR A 346 -5.45 -8.26 26.67
CA THR A 346 -4.78 -8.66 25.42
C THR A 346 -4.35 -7.38 24.70
N ASN A 347 -3.28 -7.41 23.93
CA ASN A 347 -3.09 -6.39 22.90
C ASN A 347 -4.27 -6.49 21.92
N GLU A 348 -4.77 -5.37 21.40
CA GLU A 348 -5.76 -5.43 20.32
C GLU A 348 -5.05 -5.92 19.06
N ASP A 349 -5.03 -7.23 18.87
CA ASP A 349 -4.44 -7.85 17.69
C ASP A 349 -5.47 -7.77 16.56
N LEU A 350 -5.16 -6.95 15.55
CA LEU A 350 -5.93 -6.90 14.32
C LEU A 350 -5.88 -8.25 13.60
N PRO A 351 -6.92 -8.62 12.83
CA PRO A 351 -6.81 -9.71 11.86
C PRO A 351 -5.59 -9.53 10.93
N ASN A 352 -5.08 -10.65 10.42
CA ASN A 352 -3.89 -10.66 9.59
C ASN A 352 -4.03 -9.78 8.33
N VAL A 353 -2.89 -9.35 7.76
CA VAL A 353 -2.82 -8.47 6.60
C VAL A 353 -3.68 -9.00 5.45
N ILE A 354 -3.63 -10.30 5.15
CA ILE A 354 -4.42 -10.87 4.04
C ILE A 354 -5.94 -10.78 4.27
N THR A 355 -6.41 -10.89 5.52
CA THR A 355 -7.82 -10.62 5.87
C THR A 355 -8.17 -9.17 5.62
N GLN A 356 -7.30 -8.24 6.04
CA GLN A 356 -7.54 -6.80 5.86
C GLN A 356 -7.59 -6.44 4.38
N LEU A 357 -6.64 -6.96 3.57
CA LEU A 357 -6.62 -6.77 2.12
C LEU A 357 -7.88 -7.30 1.45
N TYR A 358 -8.40 -8.46 1.88
CA TYR A 358 -9.70 -8.95 1.39
C TYR A 358 -10.84 -8.02 1.76
N HIS A 359 -10.96 -7.63 3.03
CA HIS A 359 -12.06 -6.80 3.50
C HIS A 359 -12.07 -5.40 2.84
N THR A 360 -10.91 -4.78 2.62
CA THR A 360 -10.81 -3.46 1.99
C THR A 360 -10.86 -3.52 0.45
N SER A 361 -10.53 -4.66 -0.16
CA SER A 361 -10.66 -4.84 -1.62
C SER A 361 -12.10 -4.92 -2.12
N THR A 362 -13.09 -5.15 -1.25
CA THR A 362 -14.51 -5.24 -1.60
C THR A 362 -15.27 -3.95 -1.26
N SER A 363 -14.83 -2.82 -1.86
CA SER A 363 -15.31 -1.49 -1.47
C SER A 363 -16.16 -0.75 -2.50
N GLN A 364 -15.93 -0.93 -3.80
CA GLN A 364 -16.61 -0.16 -4.86
C GLN A 364 -17.08 -1.09 -5.97
N LEU A 365 -18.26 -0.86 -6.54
CA LEU A 365 -18.83 -1.69 -7.61
C LEU A 365 -19.28 -0.89 -8.84
N ALA A 366 -19.21 -1.52 -10.01
CA ALA A 366 -19.91 -1.09 -11.21
C ALA A 366 -20.56 -2.27 -11.94
N TYR A 367 -21.61 -1.96 -12.69
CA TYR A 367 -22.33 -2.92 -13.52
C TYR A 367 -22.27 -2.50 -14.99
N LEU A 368 -21.84 -3.42 -15.85
CA LEU A 368 -21.75 -3.23 -17.29
C LEU A 368 -22.21 -4.50 -18.02
N ASN A 369 -23.36 -4.44 -18.68
CA ASN A 369 -23.87 -5.48 -19.60
C ASN A 369 -23.81 -6.92 -19.06
N GLY A 370 -24.24 -7.11 -17.80
CA GLY A 370 -24.23 -8.41 -17.13
C GLY A 370 -22.90 -8.81 -16.51
N GLN A 371 -21.86 -7.99 -16.65
CA GLN A 371 -20.62 -8.09 -15.88
C GLN A 371 -20.66 -7.11 -14.71
N ILE A 372 -20.20 -7.54 -13.53
CA ILE A 372 -20.05 -6.69 -12.35
C ILE A 372 -18.56 -6.63 -12.01
N VAL A 373 -18.05 -5.40 -11.87
CA VAL A 373 -16.66 -5.13 -11.51
C VAL A 373 -16.61 -4.65 -10.07
N VAL A 374 -15.71 -5.21 -9.26
CA VAL A 374 -15.49 -4.78 -7.86
C VAL A 374 -14.02 -4.44 -7.66
N MET A 375 -13.74 -3.28 -7.07
CA MET A 375 -12.38 -2.83 -6.71
C MET A 375 -12.31 -2.32 -5.27
N GLY A 376 -11.09 -2.13 -4.78
CA GLY A 376 -10.81 -1.71 -3.41
C GLY A 376 -11.09 -0.24 -3.11
N SER A 377 -10.71 0.19 -1.91
CA SER A 377 -10.86 1.58 -1.46
C SER A 377 -9.68 2.45 -1.93
N ASN A 378 -9.78 3.75 -1.64
CA ASN A 378 -8.71 4.72 -1.82
C ASN A 378 -7.76 4.84 -0.61
N ALA A 379 -8.07 4.16 0.49
CA ALA A 379 -7.39 4.31 1.78
C ALA A 379 -6.39 3.17 2.09
N VAL A 380 -6.59 1.99 1.49
CA VAL A 380 -5.75 0.81 1.68
C VAL A 380 -5.43 0.22 0.29
N PRO A 381 -4.17 -0.14 -0.01
CA PRO A 381 -3.82 -0.68 -1.32
C PRO A 381 -4.55 -2.00 -1.58
N SER A 382 -5.12 -2.14 -2.78
CA SER A 382 -5.75 -3.37 -3.26
C SER A 382 -4.82 -4.12 -4.20
N LEU A 383 -4.64 -5.44 -3.99
CA LEU A 383 -3.76 -6.30 -4.79
C LEU A 383 -4.50 -7.03 -5.94
N TRP A 384 -5.83 -6.98 -5.93
CA TRP A 384 -6.69 -7.63 -6.91
C TRP A 384 -7.99 -6.86 -7.10
N TYR A 385 -8.76 -7.26 -8.12
CA TYR A 385 -10.10 -6.78 -8.43
C TYR A 385 -10.95 -7.93 -8.96
N TRP A 386 -12.28 -7.79 -8.99
CA TRP A 386 -13.17 -8.80 -9.56
C TRP A 386 -13.81 -8.33 -10.85
N VAL A 387 -13.98 -9.27 -11.79
CA VAL A 387 -14.90 -9.16 -12.91
C VAL A 387 -15.76 -10.43 -12.92
N VAL A 388 -17.03 -10.31 -12.54
CA VAL A 388 -17.93 -11.46 -12.40
C VAL A 388 -19.12 -11.38 -13.35
N ASP A 389 -19.58 -12.52 -13.82
CA ASP A 389 -20.85 -12.61 -14.57
C ASP A 389 -22.03 -12.59 -13.59
N GLU A 390 -23.05 -11.79 -13.86
CA GLU A 390 -24.28 -11.74 -13.07
C GLU A 390 -24.95 -13.13 -12.91
N ARG A 391 -24.71 -14.03 -13.87
CA ARG A 391 -25.29 -15.38 -13.89
C ARG A 391 -24.55 -16.36 -12.99
N THR A 392 -23.33 -16.08 -12.53
CA THR A 392 -22.54 -17.00 -11.69
C THR A 392 -22.90 -16.91 -10.22
N THR A 393 -22.63 -17.96 -9.45
CA THR A 393 -22.83 -17.99 -7.99
C THR A 393 -21.60 -17.51 -7.22
N SER A 394 -20.44 -17.51 -7.87
CA SER A 394 -19.15 -17.09 -7.33
C SER A 394 -18.22 -16.63 -8.46
N GLY A 395 -17.23 -15.80 -8.15
CA GLY A 395 -16.15 -15.45 -9.06
C GLY A 395 -14.87 -15.09 -8.32
N SER A 396 -13.74 -15.61 -8.78
CA SER A 396 -12.40 -15.33 -8.24
C SER A 396 -11.92 -13.94 -8.68
N ALA A 397 -11.02 -13.34 -7.88
CA ALA A 397 -10.40 -12.07 -8.23
C ALA A 397 -9.22 -12.25 -9.21
N THR A 398 -8.98 -11.21 -10.01
CA THR A 398 -7.82 -11.05 -10.90
C THR A 398 -6.74 -10.25 -10.21
N TRP A 399 -5.49 -10.71 -10.25
CA TRP A 399 -4.34 -10.01 -9.67
C TRP A 399 -3.96 -8.77 -10.48
N TRP A 400 -3.70 -7.65 -9.80
CA TRP A 400 -3.12 -6.45 -10.44
C TRP A 400 -1.73 -6.72 -11.01
N ALA A 401 -0.91 -7.52 -10.31
CA ALA A 401 0.41 -7.95 -10.76
C ALA A 401 0.41 -8.75 -12.08
N LYS A 402 -0.76 -9.26 -12.52
CA LYS A 402 -0.97 -9.94 -13.80
C LYS A 402 -1.74 -9.08 -14.82
N THR A 403 -2.04 -7.82 -14.50
CA THR A 403 -2.78 -6.89 -15.35
C THR A 403 -1.85 -5.80 -15.86
N HIS A 404 -1.37 -5.96 -17.09
CA HIS A 404 -0.50 -5.01 -17.76
C HIS A 404 -1.30 -3.79 -18.24
N LEU A 405 -1.07 -2.67 -17.55
CA LEU A 405 -1.61 -1.37 -17.92
C LEU A 405 -0.69 -0.65 -18.89
N ASN A 406 -1.27 0.22 -19.72
CA ASN A 406 -0.50 1.18 -20.48
C ASN A 406 -0.11 2.37 -19.59
N PHE A 407 1.19 2.56 -19.36
CA PHE A 407 1.75 3.68 -18.59
C PHE A 407 1.97 4.95 -19.44
N GLY A 408 1.53 4.98 -20.70
CA GLY A 408 1.78 6.07 -21.64
C GLY A 408 2.85 5.69 -22.65
N THR A 409 4.07 5.41 -22.17
CA THR A 409 5.21 4.93 -22.96
C THR A 409 5.85 3.69 -22.32
N GLU A 410 6.59 2.89 -23.09
CA GLU A 410 7.32 1.73 -22.53
C GLU A 410 8.43 2.16 -21.55
N VAL A 411 8.97 3.37 -21.71
CA VAL A 411 9.95 3.93 -20.76
C VAL A 411 9.28 4.22 -19.42
N GLN A 412 8.08 4.82 -19.41
CA GLN A 412 7.32 5.05 -18.18
C GLN A 412 6.96 3.73 -17.46
N LYS A 413 6.59 2.69 -18.22
CA LYS A 413 6.40 1.35 -17.67
C LYS A 413 7.69 0.78 -17.08
N SER A 414 8.81 0.93 -17.80
CA SER A 414 10.12 0.47 -17.35
C SER A 414 10.55 1.14 -16.04
N PHE A 415 10.27 2.43 -15.84
CA PHE A 415 10.53 3.11 -14.56
C PHE A 415 9.86 2.42 -13.37
N VAL A 416 8.58 2.07 -13.52
CA VAL A 416 7.83 1.38 -12.47
C VAL A 416 8.38 -0.03 -12.28
N GLU A 417 8.50 -0.82 -13.36
CA GLU A 417 8.92 -2.22 -13.29
C GLU A 417 10.38 -2.39 -12.84
N ASN A 418 11.27 -1.44 -13.15
CA ASN A 418 12.67 -1.50 -12.76
C ASN A 418 12.90 -1.32 -11.27
N GLN A 419 11.98 -0.63 -10.57
CA GLN A 419 12.09 -0.44 -9.13
C GLN A 419 11.35 -1.51 -8.32
N LEU A 420 10.54 -2.38 -8.96
CA LEU A 420 9.83 -3.49 -8.29
C LEU A 420 10.78 -4.53 -7.67
N GLY A 421 12.03 -4.60 -8.14
CA GLY A 421 13.07 -5.45 -7.57
C GLY A 421 14.21 -5.78 -8.53
N PHE A 422 15.11 -6.66 -8.08
CA PHE A 422 16.32 -7.04 -8.80
C PHE A 422 16.09 -8.24 -9.71
N LYS A 423 16.53 -8.13 -10.97
CA LYS A 423 16.56 -9.22 -11.95
C LYS A 423 17.90 -9.18 -12.70
N ASP A 424 18.57 -10.31 -12.78
CA ASP A 424 19.81 -10.51 -13.54
C ASP A 424 19.87 -11.99 -13.96
N ASP A 425 20.34 -12.27 -15.17
CA ASP A 425 20.38 -13.62 -15.72
C ASP A 425 21.30 -14.56 -14.94
N SER A 426 22.26 -14.02 -14.18
CA SER A 426 23.13 -14.82 -13.31
C SER A 426 22.48 -15.23 -11.99
N ASN A 427 21.29 -14.71 -11.66
CA ASN A 427 20.62 -14.96 -10.37
C ASN A 427 19.43 -15.91 -10.55
N SER A 428 19.54 -17.08 -9.93
CA SER A 428 18.49 -18.08 -9.83
C SER A 428 18.17 -18.46 -8.37
N ASP A 429 18.48 -17.58 -7.41
CA ASP A 429 18.21 -17.83 -5.99
C ASP A 429 16.70 -17.72 -5.74
N SER A 430 16.09 -18.75 -5.15
CA SER A 430 14.64 -18.78 -4.87
C SER A 430 14.20 -17.72 -3.84
N LYS A 431 15.14 -17.14 -3.09
CA LYS A 431 14.90 -16.00 -2.19
C LYS A 431 15.00 -14.65 -2.89
N ASN A 432 15.36 -14.60 -4.17
CA ASN A 432 15.14 -13.43 -5.02
C ASN A 432 13.68 -13.39 -5.52
N SER A 433 12.76 -13.27 -4.56
CA SER A 433 11.33 -13.49 -4.74
C SER A 433 10.56 -12.26 -5.26
N ASN A 434 11.24 -11.16 -5.58
CA ASN A 434 10.60 -9.92 -6.01
C ASN A 434 9.82 -10.03 -7.33
N LEU A 435 8.81 -9.17 -7.49
CA LEU A 435 7.90 -9.13 -8.64
C LEU A 435 8.61 -9.05 -10.00
N LYS A 436 9.70 -8.28 -10.10
CA LYS A 436 10.45 -8.14 -11.37
C LYS A 436 11.12 -9.45 -11.76
N ALA A 437 11.77 -10.13 -10.81
CA ALA A 437 12.36 -11.45 -11.02
C ALA A 437 11.32 -12.51 -11.41
N GLN A 438 10.08 -12.36 -10.93
CA GLN A 438 8.97 -13.26 -11.25
C GLN A 438 8.17 -12.84 -12.50
N ASP A 439 8.65 -11.86 -13.29
CA ASP A 439 8.00 -11.34 -14.50
C ASP A 439 6.57 -10.79 -14.28
N LEU A 440 6.31 -10.23 -13.10
CA LEU A 440 5.07 -9.58 -12.71
C LEU A 440 5.18 -8.05 -12.85
N THR A 441 4.03 -7.37 -12.96
CA THR A 441 3.95 -5.91 -13.05
C THR A 441 3.47 -5.27 -11.75
N GLN A 442 3.15 -3.98 -11.75
CA GLN A 442 2.69 -3.21 -10.58
C GLN A 442 1.60 -3.98 -9.80
N PRO A 443 1.81 -4.27 -8.51
CA PRO A 443 0.98 -5.24 -7.78
C PRO A 443 -0.23 -4.63 -7.07
N ALA A 444 -0.24 -3.31 -6.84
CA ALA A 444 -1.26 -2.70 -5.98
C ALA A 444 -1.61 -1.26 -6.35
N TYR A 445 -2.86 -0.90 -6.07
CA TYR A 445 -3.41 0.42 -6.36
C TYR A 445 -4.34 0.91 -5.24
N LEU A 446 -4.32 2.22 -4.99
CA LEU A 446 -5.26 2.95 -4.13
C LEU A 446 -6.37 3.49 -5.04
N ILE A 447 -7.51 2.79 -5.07
CA ILE A 447 -8.54 2.99 -6.09
C ILE A 447 -9.38 4.21 -5.76
N THR A 448 -9.28 5.25 -6.60
CA THR A 448 -10.05 6.48 -6.43
C THR A 448 -11.54 6.25 -6.75
N GLY A 449 -11.81 5.48 -7.79
CA GLY A 449 -13.15 5.02 -8.12
C GLY A 449 -13.28 4.43 -9.50
N LEU A 450 -14.47 3.90 -9.78
CA LEU A 450 -14.83 3.32 -11.06
C LEU A 450 -16.30 3.62 -11.40
N ASP A 451 -16.58 3.75 -12.70
CA ASP A 451 -17.93 4.02 -13.22
C ASP A 451 -18.08 3.47 -14.64
N VAL A 452 -19.29 3.54 -15.21
CA VAL A 452 -19.60 3.03 -16.55
C VAL A 452 -20.17 4.14 -17.43
N VAL A 453 -19.62 4.28 -18.63
CA VAL A 453 -20.09 5.23 -19.64
C VAL A 453 -19.97 4.61 -21.02
N GLN A 454 -21.03 4.72 -21.84
CA GLN A 454 -21.07 4.22 -23.23
C GLN A 454 -20.50 2.80 -23.39
N ASP A 455 -21.02 1.85 -22.62
CA ASP A 455 -20.60 0.43 -22.64
C ASP A 455 -19.11 0.18 -22.31
N HIS A 456 -18.48 1.10 -21.60
CA HIS A 456 -17.11 0.95 -21.11
C HIS A 456 -17.03 1.22 -19.61
N LEU A 457 -16.13 0.51 -18.94
CA LEU A 457 -15.73 0.81 -17.57
C LEU A 457 -14.69 1.93 -17.60
N VAL A 458 -14.82 2.93 -16.75
CA VAL A 458 -13.78 3.93 -16.47
C VAL A 458 -13.29 3.74 -15.05
N PHE A 459 -11.98 3.82 -14.82
CA PHE A 459 -11.40 3.77 -13.48
C PHE A 459 -10.26 4.79 -13.32
N ALA A 460 -10.01 5.17 -12.08
CA ALA A 460 -8.83 5.93 -11.67
C ALA A 460 -8.29 5.45 -10.33
N ALA A 461 -6.98 5.44 -10.17
CA ALA A 461 -6.31 4.99 -8.97
C ALA A 461 -4.90 5.57 -8.86
N PHE A 462 -4.43 5.84 -7.65
CA PHE A 462 -3.00 6.03 -7.44
C PHE A 462 -2.29 4.68 -7.47
N LYS A 463 -1.16 4.63 -8.17
CA LYS A 463 -0.20 3.53 -8.04
C LYS A 463 0.29 3.51 -6.59
N ALA A 464 0.08 2.40 -5.86
CA ALA A 464 0.70 2.25 -4.55
C ALA A 464 2.21 2.03 -4.69
N GLY A 465 3.00 2.57 -3.77
CA GLY A 465 4.44 2.38 -3.78
C GLY A 465 4.81 0.90 -3.74
N ALA A 466 5.70 0.44 -4.62
CA ALA A 466 6.07 -0.97 -4.69
C ALA A 466 7.54 -1.08 -5.10
N VAL A 467 8.35 -1.68 -4.23
CA VAL A 467 9.81 -1.70 -4.37
C VAL A 467 10.42 -3.02 -3.89
N GLY A 468 11.70 -3.25 -4.20
CA GLY A 468 12.46 -4.36 -3.63
C GLY A 468 12.94 -4.08 -2.20
N TYR A 469 13.22 -5.11 -1.41
CA TYR A 469 13.96 -4.99 -0.15
C TYR A 469 14.93 -6.16 0.04
N ASP A 470 16.03 -5.91 0.75
CA ASP A 470 17.09 -6.90 0.94
C ASP A 470 16.73 -7.89 2.07
N MET A 471 16.75 -9.18 1.73
CA MET A 471 16.50 -10.31 2.63
C MET A 471 17.79 -10.93 3.19
N THR A 472 18.94 -10.31 2.92
CA THR A 472 20.21 -10.79 3.42
C THR A 472 20.25 -10.85 4.95
N THR A 473 20.83 -11.94 5.45
CA THR A 473 21.15 -12.09 6.87
C THR A 473 22.57 -11.65 7.19
N ASP A 474 23.40 -11.38 6.17
CA ASP A 474 24.78 -10.94 6.34
C ASP A 474 24.83 -9.53 6.93
N SER A 475 25.34 -9.42 8.16
CA SER A 475 25.52 -8.15 8.88
C SER A 475 26.40 -7.14 8.16
N ASN A 476 27.26 -7.58 7.23
CA ASN A 476 28.18 -6.72 6.49
C ASN A 476 27.62 -6.24 5.15
N ALA A 477 26.46 -6.74 4.72
CA ALA A 477 25.84 -6.30 3.48
C ALA A 477 25.41 -4.83 3.59
N SER A 478 25.81 -4.02 2.62
CA SER A 478 25.56 -2.56 2.61
C SER A 478 24.07 -2.22 2.64
N THR A 479 23.25 -3.03 1.97
CA THR A 479 21.80 -2.87 1.83
C THR A 479 20.98 -3.68 2.81
N LYS A 480 21.59 -4.28 3.85
CA LYS A 480 20.85 -5.02 4.88
C LYS A 480 19.77 -4.14 5.53
N ASP A 481 18.61 -4.77 5.78
CA ASP A 481 17.45 -4.17 6.47
C ASP A 481 16.98 -2.85 5.83
N GLN A 482 17.01 -2.80 4.50
CA GLN A 482 16.65 -1.61 3.72
C GLN A 482 15.78 -1.99 2.51
N ALA A 483 14.83 -1.09 2.19
CA ALA A 483 14.12 -1.07 0.91
C ALA A 483 14.97 -0.38 -0.15
N LEU A 484 14.86 -0.81 -1.41
CA LEU A 484 15.64 -0.34 -2.54
C LEU A 484 14.76 0.52 -3.45
N ALA A 485 14.82 1.84 -3.25
CA ALA A 485 13.96 2.83 -3.88
C ALA A 485 14.76 4.10 -4.18
N TRP A 486 14.41 4.85 -5.22
CA TRP A 486 15.12 6.08 -5.56
C TRP A 486 14.22 7.05 -6.33
N SER A 487 14.58 8.34 -6.30
CA SER A 487 13.92 9.36 -7.10
C SER A 487 14.12 9.11 -8.59
N THR A 488 13.02 9.20 -9.33
CA THR A 488 12.99 9.11 -10.79
C THR A 488 12.51 10.40 -11.41
N THR A 489 12.91 11.55 -10.87
CA THR A 489 12.61 12.86 -11.47
C THR A 489 13.52 13.13 -12.68
N ALA A 490 12.97 13.77 -13.72
CA ALA A 490 13.66 13.98 -15.01
C ALA A 490 14.80 14.96 -14.87
N GLY A 491 15.94 14.73 -15.53
CA GLY A 491 17.12 15.59 -15.39
C GLY A 491 16.88 17.05 -15.83
N LEU A 492 17.61 18.01 -15.24
CA LEU A 492 17.50 19.44 -15.56
C LEU A 492 17.78 19.75 -17.04
N ASP A 493 18.61 18.91 -17.68
CA ASP A 493 19.01 18.97 -19.09
C ASP A 493 17.97 18.39 -20.07
N SER A 494 16.85 17.86 -19.56
CA SER A 494 15.78 17.28 -20.38
C SER A 494 15.27 18.26 -21.45
N ALA A 495 15.06 17.76 -22.67
CA ALA A 495 14.47 18.58 -23.73
C ALA A 495 13.03 19.00 -23.39
N GLY A 496 12.57 20.13 -23.94
CA GLY A 496 11.21 20.61 -23.74
C GLY A 496 10.15 19.69 -24.35
N GLY A 497 8.92 19.76 -23.84
CA GLY A 497 7.79 18.95 -24.29
C GLY A 497 7.56 17.69 -23.46
N TYR A 498 6.29 17.31 -23.29
CA TYR A 498 5.87 16.25 -22.36
C TYR A 498 6.58 14.92 -22.60
N ASN A 499 6.61 14.41 -23.84
CA ASN A 499 7.21 13.11 -24.15
C ASN A 499 8.70 13.07 -23.79
N ASN A 500 9.44 14.14 -24.09
CA ASN A 500 10.87 14.22 -23.77
C ASN A 500 11.15 14.22 -22.26
N LEU A 501 10.24 14.79 -21.46
CA LEU A 501 10.36 14.80 -19.99
C LEU A 501 10.07 13.41 -19.40
N VAL A 502 9.02 12.73 -19.87
CA VAL A 502 8.61 11.43 -19.30
C VAL A 502 9.44 10.25 -19.81
N GLU A 503 10.12 10.41 -20.95
CA GLU A 503 11.05 9.42 -21.51
C GLU A 503 12.53 9.69 -21.14
N ASN A 504 12.80 10.75 -20.38
CA ASN A 504 14.14 11.03 -19.86
C ASN A 504 14.66 9.85 -19.03
N THR A 505 15.94 9.49 -19.18
CA THR A 505 16.51 8.27 -18.58
C THR A 505 17.05 8.45 -17.16
N ALA A 506 16.98 9.66 -16.57
CA ALA A 506 17.51 9.94 -15.23
C ALA A 506 16.85 9.06 -14.17
N GLY A 507 17.55 8.04 -13.67
CA GLY A 507 17.01 7.17 -12.64
C GLY A 507 16.30 5.93 -13.18
N LEU A 508 16.48 5.58 -14.46
CA LEU A 508 15.74 4.47 -15.09
C LEU A 508 16.03 3.11 -14.47
N ASN A 509 17.29 2.86 -14.13
CA ASN A 509 17.73 1.57 -13.63
C ASN A 509 18.27 1.63 -12.20
N GLY A 510 18.46 2.83 -11.63
CA GLY A 510 19.04 3.04 -10.31
C GLY A 510 19.17 4.51 -9.92
N PRO A 511 19.70 4.84 -8.74
CA PRO A 511 19.77 6.21 -8.21
C PRO A 511 20.62 7.17 -9.08
N ILE A 512 20.19 8.44 -9.13
CA ILE A 512 20.94 9.53 -9.80
C ILE A 512 20.63 10.93 -9.25
N ASN A 513 19.46 11.13 -8.62
CA ASN A 513 19.08 12.40 -8.04
C ASN A 513 19.61 12.51 -6.61
N ASP A 514 20.07 13.70 -6.26
CA ASP A 514 20.78 14.05 -5.02
C ASP A 514 20.83 15.59 -4.91
N LEU A 515 21.39 16.14 -3.84
CA LEU A 515 21.66 17.57 -3.72
C LEU A 515 22.86 17.99 -4.60
N PHE A 516 22.59 18.75 -5.66
CA PHE A 516 23.58 19.37 -6.53
C PHE A 516 23.68 20.87 -6.24
N THR A 517 24.85 21.33 -5.81
CA THR A 517 25.17 22.76 -5.73
C THR A 517 25.70 23.24 -7.09
N LEU A 518 24.89 24.00 -7.81
CA LEU A 518 25.16 24.48 -9.16
C LEU A 518 25.34 26.00 -9.12
N LEU A 519 26.58 26.47 -9.32
CA LEU A 519 26.94 27.89 -9.19
C LEU A 519 26.58 28.42 -7.78
N ASP A 520 25.56 29.28 -7.69
CA ASP A 520 25.04 29.91 -6.48
C ASP A 520 23.65 29.38 -6.05
N THR A 521 23.13 28.36 -6.75
CA THR A 521 21.85 27.72 -6.44
C THR A 521 22.02 26.23 -6.16
N PHE A 522 20.94 25.57 -5.75
CA PHE A 522 20.89 24.13 -5.57
C PHE A 522 19.73 23.50 -6.34
N ALA A 523 19.88 22.23 -6.68
CA ALA A 523 18.80 21.40 -7.22
C ALA A 523 18.90 20.00 -6.62
N TYR A 524 17.76 19.36 -6.37
CA TYR A 524 17.71 17.95 -5.94
C TYR A 524 17.71 16.96 -7.11
N VAL A 525 17.93 17.45 -8.34
CA VAL A 525 17.77 16.69 -9.58
C VAL A 525 19.06 16.78 -10.39
N THR A 526 19.44 15.66 -11.02
CA THR A 526 20.68 15.58 -11.81
C THR A 526 20.76 16.65 -12.90
N PRO A 527 21.92 17.32 -13.07
CA PRO A 527 22.15 18.27 -14.15
C PRO A 527 22.42 17.61 -15.50
N VAL A 528 22.74 16.31 -15.54
CA VAL A 528 23.02 15.56 -16.78
C VAL A 528 22.27 14.23 -16.81
N SER A 529 21.72 13.89 -17.97
CA SER A 529 20.94 12.66 -18.18
C SER A 529 20.86 12.26 -19.67
N GLY A 530 20.40 11.05 -19.97
CA GLY A 530 20.31 10.57 -21.36
C GLY A 530 21.68 10.50 -22.05
N MET A 531 21.74 10.96 -23.30
CA MET A 531 22.95 11.04 -24.11
C MET A 531 23.63 12.41 -24.02
N LYS A 532 23.74 12.96 -22.80
CA LYS A 532 24.36 14.27 -22.52
C LYS A 532 25.49 14.20 -21.49
N GLY A 533 26.00 13.00 -21.23
CA GLY A 533 27.16 12.74 -20.40
C GLY A 533 28.49 13.01 -21.12
N GLY A 534 29.58 12.84 -20.37
CA GLY A 534 30.94 13.03 -20.88
C GLY A 534 31.32 14.51 -21.07
N SER A 535 32.60 14.76 -21.29
CA SER A 535 33.12 16.12 -21.47
C SER A 535 32.57 16.84 -22.71
N GLN A 536 32.09 16.08 -23.71
CA GLN A 536 31.51 16.59 -24.96
C GLN A 536 29.97 16.59 -24.96
N ASN A 537 29.32 16.18 -23.85
CA ASN A 537 27.87 16.12 -23.72
C ASN A 537 27.17 15.27 -24.80
N ASN A 538 27.77 14.15 -25.18
CA ASN A 538 27.27 13.23 -26.21
C ASN A 538 27.32 11.75 -25.80
N GLU A 539 27.72 11.46 -24.56
CA GLU A 539 27.82 10.09 -24.03
C GLU A 539 26.61 9.73 -23.17
N GLU A 540 26.40 8.43 -22.98
CA GLU A 540 25.34 7.93 -22.10
C GLU A 540 25.65 8.23 -20.62
N VAL A 541 24.64 8.67 -19.88
CA VAL A 541 24.63 8.73 -18.41
C VAL A 541 23.93 7.49 -17.87
N GLN A 542 24.71 6.54 -17.35
CA GLN A 542 24.22 5.23 -16.93
C GLN A 542 23.72 5.24 -15.48
N THR A 543 22.68 4.45 -15.22
CA THR A 543 22.18 4.13 -13.88
C THR A 543 22.10 2.62 -13.72
N LYS A 544 22.18 2.13 -12.48
CA LYS A 544 22.23 0.69 -12.18
C LYS A 544 21.58 0.36 -10.86
N TYR A 545 20.91 -0.80 -10.82
CA TYR A 545 20.20 -1.25 -9.63
C TYR A 545 21.20 -1.42 -8.46
N PRO A 546 20.84 -1.02 -7.23
CA PRO A 546 21.76 -0.99 -6.07
C PRO A 546 22.03 -2.38 -5.49
N VAL A 547 22.64 -3.25 -6.30
CA VAL A 547 23.19 -4.56 -5.91
C VAL A 547 24.64 -4.61 -6.41
N LYS A 548 25.55 -5.00 -5.52
CA LYS A 548 26.98 -5.08 -5.81
C LYS A 548 27.28 -6.19 -6.81
N ASP A 549 28.20 -5.95 -7.75
CA ASP A 549 28.48 -6.86 -8.86
C ASP A 549 28.90 -8.28 -8.45
N ASP A 550 29.73 -8.38 -7.42
CA ASP A 550 30.18 -9.65 -6.85
C ASP A 550 29.08 -10.44 -6.13
N SER A 551 27.96 -9.77 -5.82
CA SER A 551 26.83 -10.29 -5.07
C SER A 551 25.61 -10.55 -5.95
N LYS A 552 25.66 -10.26 -7.26
CA LYS A 552 24.52 -10.40 -8.17
C LYS A 552 23.90 -11.79 -8.18
N ALA A 553 24.72 -12.83 -8.30
CA ALA A 553 24.26 -14.22 -8.41
C ALA A 553 23.62 -14.75 -7.10
N SER A 554 23.96 -14.14 -5.96
CA SER A 554 23.49 -14.55 -4.63
C SER A 554 22.58 -13.50 -3.97
N ALA A 555 22.19 -12.45 -4.70
CA ALA A 555 21.34 -11.39 -4.19
C ALA A 555 19.93 -11.93 -3.87
N LYS A 556 19.39 -11.50 -2.72
CA LYS A 556 18.08 -11.95 -2.21
C LYS A 556 17.19 -10.74 -2.02
N ILE A 557 16.54 -10.32 -3.10
CA ILE A 557 15.64 -9.17 -3.07
C ILE A 557 14.20 -9.66 -3.15
N ALA A 558 13.40 -9.35 -2.12
CA ALA A 558 11.96 -9.62 -2.05
C ALA A 558 11.15 -8.34 -2.34
N SER A 559 9.82 -8.42 -2.37
CA SER A 559 8.95 -7.27 -2.66
C SER A 559 8.28 -6.68 -1.43
N LEU A 560 8.08 -5.37 -1.46
CA LEU A 560 7.41 -4.60 -0.42
C LEU A 560 6.43 -3.59 -1.06
N ILE A 561 5.25 -3.44 -0.47
CA ILE A 561 4.19 -2.52 -0.89
C ILE A 561 3.96 -1.46 0.19
N ASN A 562 4.03 -0.19 -0.20
CA ASN A 562 3.70 0.95 0.63
C ASN A 562 2.20 1.24 0.60
N ALA A 563 1.69 1.82 1.68
CA ALA A 563 0.28 2.20 1.83
C ALA A 563 -0.02 3.61 1.28
N SER A 564 0.89 4.17 0.46
CA SER A 564 0.76 5.48 -0.17
C SER A 564 1.26 5.47 -1.62
N PRO A 565 1.08 6.55 -2.38
CA PRO A 565 1.64 6.68 -3.73
C PRO A 565 3.15 6.94 -3.80
N LEU A 566 3.88 6.85 -2.68
CA LEU A 566 5.34 7.08 -2.61
C LEU A 566 6.08 5.75 -2.68
N ASN A 567 7.09 5.64 -3.55
CA ASN A 567 8.01 4.52 -3.60
C ASN A 567 9.12 4.67 -2.54
N SER A 568 9.70 5.86 -2.38
CA SER A 568 10.72 6.14 -1.36
C SER A 568 10.17 6.99 -0.21
N TYR A 569 10.46 6.54 1.01
CA TYR A 569 10.21 7.30 2.25
C TYR A 569 11.48 7.84 2.90
N GLY A 570 12.61 7.81 2.19
CA GLY A 570 13.87 8.35 2.70
C GLY A 570 13.70 9.81 3.12
N ASP A 571 14.11 10.13 4.35
CA ASP A 571 14.09 11.47 4.94
C ASP A 571 15.18 12.34 4.29
N ASP A 572 14.89 12.82 3.09
CA ASP A 572 15.77 13.63 2.25
C ASP A 572 14.99 14.74 1.52
N GLY A 573 15.66 15.81 1.12
CA GLY A 573 15.03 16.87 0.35
C GLY A 573 14.50 16.40 -1.02
N VAL A 574 15.15 15.43 -1.67
CA VAL A 574 14.69 14.94 -2.98
C VAL A 574 13.32 14.28 -2.91
N THR A 575 13.03 13.51 -1.85
CA THR A 575 11.72 12.83 -1.71
C THR A 575 10.61 13.85 -1.41
N VAL A 576 10.92 14.92 -0.66
CA VAL A 576 10.01 16.05 -0.43
C VAL A 576 9.70 16.77 -1.76
N PHE A 577 10.72 17.08 -2.55
CA PHE A 577 10.55 17.78 -3.83
C PHE A 577 9.77 16.93 -4.86
N ASP A 578 10.01 15.63 -4.89
CA ASP A 578 9.28 14.69 -5.74
C ASP A 578 7.79 14.60 -5.34
N ALA A 579 7.50 14.52 -4.03
CA ALA A 579 6.13 14.41 -3.53
C ALA A 579 5.31 15.70 -3.72
N LEU A 580 5.96 16.87 -3.55
CA LEU A 580 5.33 18.19 -3.66
C LEU A 580 5.40 18.79 -5.08
N GLY A 581 6.15 18.16 -6.00
CA GLY A 581 6.27 18.61 -7.39
C GLY A 581 7.04 19.93 -7.52
N LEU A 582 8.12 20.09 -6.76
CA LEU A 582 8.92 21.31 -6.67
C LEU A 582 10.18 21.30 -7.56
N ASN A 583 10.36 20.26 -8.37
CA ASN A 583 11.46 20.15 -9.30
C ASN A 583 11.13 20.85 -10.62
N PHE A 584 11.86 21.93 -10.94
CA PHE A 584 11.72 22.71 -12.18
C PHE A 584 13.06 22.82 -12.91
N ASN A 585 13.01 22.96 -14.24
CA ASN A 585 14.23 23.19 -15.02
C ASN A 585 14.70 24.65 -14.93
N PHE A 586 15.99 24.89 -15.19
CA PHE A 586 16.57 26.23 -15.27
C PHE A 586 16.55 26.75 -16.70
N LYS A 587 15.36 26.79 -17.31
CA LYS A 587 15.13 27.30 -18.67
C LYS A 587 14.15 28.48 -18.61
N LEU A 588 14.22 29.38 -19.60
CA LEU A 588 13.27 30.50 -19.69
C LEU A 588 11.82 30.02 -19.75
N ASP A 589 11.59 28.98 -20.55
CA ASP A 589 10.33 28.23 -20.55
C ASP A 589 10.37 27.20 -19.42
N GLU A 590 10.08 27.66 -18.21
CA GLU A 590 10.09 26.83 -17.01
C GLU A 590 9.12 25.65 -17.16
N ALA A 591 9.62 24.44 -16.93
CA ALA A 591 8.82 23.23 -16.94
C ALA A 591 9.09 22.41 -15.68
N ARG A 592 8.00 21.90 -15.08
CA ARG A 592 8.07 20.95 -13.97
C ARG A 592 8.62 19.61 -14.46
N LEU A 593 9.64 19.10 -13.77
CA LEU A 593 10.28 17.83 -14.06
C LEU A 593 9.49 16.70 -13.37
N PRO A 594 8.91 15.74 -14.13
CA PRO A 594 8.06 14.71 -13.56
C PRO A 594 8.86 13.57 -12.93
N SER A 595 8.42 13.10 -11.76
CA SER A 595 8.73 11.74 -11.26
C SER A 595 7.96 10.69 -12.06
N ARG A 596 8.55 9.52 -12.27
CA ARG A 596 7.93 8.36 -12.94
C ARG A 596 7.71 7.18 -12.00
N THR A 597 7.85 7.37 -10.68
CA THR A 597 7.61 6.33 -9.66
C THR A 597 6.72 6.79 -8.50
N ASP A 598 6.71 8.08 -8.21
CA ASP A 598 6.06 8.66 -7.04
C ASP A 598 4.88 9.55 -7.45
N GLN A 599 3.79 9.50 -6.68
CA GLN A 599 2.57 10.30 -6.90
C GLN A 599 1.93 10.11 -8.28
N LEU A 600 1.96 8.88 -8.78
CA LEU A 600 1.42 8.51 -10.08
C LEU A 600 -0.08 8.18 -9.99
N LEU A 601 -0.90 9.05 -10.58
CA LEU A 601 -2.30 8.72 -10.86
C LEU A 601 -2.37 7.93 -12.17
N VAL A 602 -2.95 6.74 -12.11
CA VAL A 602 -3.26 5.86 -13.23
C VAL A 602 -4.76 5.91 -13.49
N TYR A 603 -5.17 6.15 -14.73
CA TYR A 603 -6.58 6.21 -15.09
C TYR A 603 -6.81 5.60 -16.46
N GLY A 604 -8.01 5.06 -16.68
CA GLY A 604 -8.33 4.44 -17.95
C GLY A 604 -9.78 4.08 -18.21
N ILE A 605 -10.06 3.75 -19.47
CA ILE A 605 -11.29 3.20 -20.02
C ILE A 605 -11.03 1.78 -20.52
N VAL A 606 -11.87 0.83 -20.13
CA VAL A 606 -11.71 -0.61 -20.34
C VAL A 606 -12.99 -1.14 -21.01
N ASN A 607 -12.84 -1.86 -22.11
CA ASN A 607 -13.97 -2.43 -22.84
C ASN A 607 -14.35 -3.83 -22.34
N GLU A 608 -15.50 -4.34 -22.79
CA GLU A 608 -15.99 -5.67 -22.37
C GLU A 608 -15.03 -6.84 -22.66
N SER A 609 -14.27 -6.79 -23.76
CA SER A 609 -13.33 -7.86 -24.11
C SER A 609 -12.12 -7.88 -23.17
N GLU A 610 -11.64 -6.70 -22.76
CA GLU A 610 -10.57 -6.57 -21.77
C GLU A 610 -11.03 -7.02 -20.38
N LEU A 611 -12.29 -6.72 -20.01
CA LEU A 611 -12.92 -7.24 -18.79
C LEU A 611 -13.09 -8.76 -18.84
N LYS A 612 -13.51 -9.30 -19.99
CA LYS A 612 -13.62 -10.74 -20.21
C LYS A 612 -12.27 -11.43 -20.05
N SER A 613 -11.18 -10.88 -20.61
CA SER A 613 -9.83 -11.42 -20.42
C SER A 613 -9.40 -11.41 -18.94
N ALA A 614 -9.78 -10.39 -18.17
CA ALA A 614 -9.53 -10.36 -16.73
C ALA A 614 -10.28 -11.48 -15.99
N ARG A 615 -11.55 -11.70 -16.33
CA ARG A 615 -12.36 -12.79 -15.78
C ARG A 615 -11.80 -14.18 -16.13
N GLU A 616 -11.39 -14.39 -17.38
CA GLU A 616 -10.77 -15.64 -17.84
C GLU A 616 -9.44 -15.89 -17.11
N ASN A 617 -8.63 -14.84 -16.89
CA ASN A 617 -7.40 -14.93 -16.11
C ASN A 617 -7.66 -15.37 -14.66
N ALA A 618 -8.69 -14.82 -14.01
CA ALA A 618 -9.06 -15.18 -12.64
C ALA A 618 -9.59 -16.61 -12.49
N GLN A 619 -10.19 -17.16 -13.56
CA GLN A 619 -10.71 -18.53 -13.58
C GLN A 619 -9.65 -19.57 -13.96
N SER A 620 -8.45 -19.14 -14.37
CA SER A 620 -7.38 -20.05 -14.73
C SER A 620 -6.77 -20.74 -13.50
N THR A 621 -6.98 -22.05 -13.39
CA THR A 621 -6.40 -22.90 -12.35
C THR A 621 -5.21 -23.75 -12.83
N SER A 622 -4.91 -23.73 -14.14
CA SER A 622 -3.83 -24.51 -14.77
C SER A 622 -2.46 -23.81 -14.70
N ASP A 623 -1.41 -24.62 -14.57
CA ASP A 623 0.00 -24.20 -14.54
C ASP A 623 0.47 -23.52 -15.83
N ASP A 624 -0.08 -23.91 -16.97
CA ASP A 624 0.34 -23.41 -18.28
C ASP A 624 0.04 -21.91 -18.45
N ASN A 625 -0.99 -21.42 -17.75
CA ASN A 625 -1.48 -20.05 -17.79
C ASN A 625 -1.19 -19.26 -16.50
N SER A 626 -0.36 -19.80 -15.60
CA SER A 626 -0.02 -19.17 -14.32
C SER A 626 0.60 -17.76 -14.48
N ASN A 627 1.33 -17.52 -15.57
CA ASN A 627 1.92 -16.23 -15.94
C ASN A 627 1.22 -15.54 -17.12
N THR A 628 0.03 -16.01 -17.52
CA THR A 628 -0.76 -15.33 -18.55
C THR A 628 -1.18 -13.96 -18.02
N LYS A 629 -1.01 -12.94 -18.87
CA LYS A 629 -1.17 -11.53 -18.53
C LYS A 629 -2.44 -10.97 -19.17
N VAL A 630 -3.23 -10.27 -18.39
CA VAL A 630 -4.28 -9.38 -18.90
C VAL A 630 -3.60 -8.15 -19.47
N LYS A 631 -4.09 -7.63 -20.60
CA LYS A 631 -3.60 -6.40 -21.20
C LYS A 631 -4.73 -5.41 -21.34
N TRP A 632 -4.64 -4.29 -20.64
CA TRP A 632 -5.52 -3.13 -20.83
C TRP A 632 -4.77 -2.12 -21.68
N THR A 633 -4.60 -2.51 -22.94
CA THR A 633 -3.82 -1.81 -23.95
C THR A 633 -4.64 -1.76 -25.23
N LYS A 634 -4.77 -0.56 -25.79
CA LYS A 634 -5.72 -0.18 -26.84
C LYS A 634 -5.78 -1.07 -28.09
N PRO A 635 -6.91 -1.05 -28.85
CA PRO A 635 -6.90 -1.16 -30.31
C PRO A 635 -6.54 0.17 -31.03
N PRO A 636 -6.08 0.14 -32.30
CA PRO A 636 -5.38 1.24 -32.95
C PRO A 636 -6.33 2.32 -33.50
N ARG A 637 -6.42 3.48 -32.79
CA ARG A 637 -6.61 4.88 -33.28
C ARG A 637 -7.35 5.74 -32.23
N THR A 638 -6.85 6.96 -31.99
CA THR A 638 -7.39 8.10 -31.19
C THR A 638 -7.79 7.88 -29.72
N THR A 639 -7.03 8.50 -28.79
CA THR A 639 -7.07 8.48 -27.29
C THR A 639 -6.75 7.16 -26.55
N SER A 640 -5.60 7.08 -25.85
CA SER A 640 -5.12 5.89 -25.10
C SER A 640 -6.08 5.43 -23.99
N PRO A 641 -6.22 4.11 -23.71
CA PRO A 641 -7.21 3.57 -22.78
C PRO A 641 -6.71 3.58 -21.34
N CYS A 642 -5.41 3.64 -21.09
CA CYS A 642 -4.86 3.98 -19.78
C CYS A 642 -3.77 5.04 -19.98
N ARG A 643 -3.69 5.98 -19.05
CA ARG A 643 -2.68 7.04 -19.00
C ARG A 643 -2.25 7.22 -17.56
N ILE A 644 -1.05 7.77 -17.40
CA ILE A 644 -0.56 8.20 -16.09
C ILE A 644 -0.28 9.69 -16.10
N THR A 645 -0.39 10.29 -14.93
CA THR A 645 0.07 11.65 -14.69
C THR A 645 0.60 11.76 -13.26
N THR A 646 1.68 12.52 -13.08
CA THR A 646 2.22 12.83 -11.76
C THR A 646 1.38 13.94 -11.14
N VAL A 647 0.73 13.65 -10.01
CA VAL A 647 -0.14 14.59 -9.29
C VAL A 647 0.54 14.98 -7.98
N PRO A 648 1.14 16.18 -7.89
CA PRO A 648 1.78 16.59 -6.64
C PRO A 648 0.77 16.74 -5.50
N ILE A 649 1.23 16.48 -4.27
CA ILE A 649 0.46 16.83 -3.09
C ILE A 649 0.36 18.36 -3.02
N SER A 650 -0.87 18.89 -3.08
CA SER A 650 -1.08 20.32 -2.90
C SER A 650 -0.88 20.67 -1.43
N PRO A 651 0.00 21.63 -1.07
CA PRO A 651 0.01 22.17 0.29
C PRO A 651 -1.37 22.80 0.52
N LYS A 652 -2.06 22.39 1.60
CA LYS A 652 -3.28 23.05 2.04
C LYS A 652 -2.97 24.55 2.17
N ARG A 653 -3.57 25.38 1.33
CA ARG A 653 -3.60 26.82 1.54
C ARG A 653 -4.44 27.03 2.78
N VAL A 654 -3.81 27.31 3.92
CA VAL A 654 -4.52 27.91 5.06
C VAL A 654 -4.87 29.32 4.60
N THR A 655 -6.06 29.51 4.05
CA THR A 655 -6.58 30.85 3.77
C THR A 655 -6.85 31.52 5.10
N GLU A 656 -6.51 32.81 5.22
CA GLU A 656 -6.66 33.61 6.45
C GLU A 656 -8.10 33.65 6.99
N GLU A 657 -9.10 33.19 6.24
CA GLU A 657 -10.49 33.09 6.68
C GLU A 657 -10.70 32.07 7.82
N GLU A 658 -9.89 31.01 7.95
CA GLU A 658 -10.00 30.04 9.06
C GLU A 658 -9.48 30.57 10.40
N ARG A 659 -8.85 31.75 10.44
CA ARG A 659 -8.49 32.44 11.70
C ARG A 659 -9.59 33.35 12.26
N SER A 660 -10.69 33.58 11.53
CA SER A 660 -11.70 34.58 11.93
C SER A 660 -13.00 34.00 12.54
N SER A 661 -13.23 32.69 12.49
CA SER A 661 -14.47 32.08 13.01
C SER A 661 -14.41 31.60 14.47
N GLY A 662 -13.36 31.97 15.21
CA GLY A 662 -13.16 31.63 16.62
C GLY A 662 -13.63 32.69 17.62
N ASN A 663 -14.54 33.59 17.26
CA ASN A 663 -15.25 34.48 18.19
C ASN A 663 -16.71 34.61 17.75
N ASN A 664 -17.55 33.68 18.23
CA ASN A 664 -18.92 33.91 18.69
C ASN A 664 -19.47 32.66 19.38
#